data_AF-A0A1B9F302-F1
#
_entry.id   AF-A0A1B9F302-F1
#
_cell.length_a   1.000
_cell.length_b   1.000
_cell.length_c   1.000
_cell.angle_alpha   90.00
_cell.angle_beta   90.00
_cell.angle_gamma   90.00
#
_symmetry.space_group_name_H-M   'P 1'
#
loop_
_entity.id
_entity.type
_entity.pdbx_description
1 polymer ?
#
loop_
_entity_poly.entity_id
_entity_poly.type
_entity_poly.pdbx_seq_one_letter_code
_entity_poly.pdbx_strand_id
1 'polypeptide(L)'
;MVKARTSSGKVREIPLYSGYYALVIGCSDYRNGWPYLPNGVKDAREVALRLRRAGWQVDLLENPTGERLGRALDELIVMHGRAKDRAVMLWYSGHGYTLEEADGTRLGYLVPVDAPQPSTSELDFLQKAVDMPRIETVAKRVRARHVLMLFDSCFSGAIFAMNRATPSPYIQEKIARPVREFITSGREDEQVPDRSVFKTVFLQAVFEGDGDLNQDGYVTGEELGAYLQEKVVNYSRGGQHPQYGKINNPKLDKGDFVFVAGGSIVHEDVATSSPAQSAGRLRFTSVPSGAVVYVDGERRGVTPLTVSGLKPGVVSVRVEKEGYIATEKQVRVKPGRRVVIGLFLDQEKSRGWLTIRPDPSDAKVRILNIKPKYRPGMELSPGRYHIEVSRSGYKTVSRWIDLGAGDDMDIEIRLERRSSAPSAGSKVYIDGGYTGKTPFHEVKSKVSGTREVLFYEGFENYSVGTPDSPWKFNKSWGDVGRIKIVDSPTSKGNLAVKIEGKQGWGQGIYYPNSLIKDDQQVYFDIYLPEGVPTGKAPGYFIYAGIYITFYSTGDKFQARWAHKPQYAISGLLPGKWYTFLIDIDWNASTFTLSQGSQTIGPIYFENNLAHGWANDITLVGNNSATINKIWIDEIKIFSK
;
A
#
# COMPACT_ATOMS: atom_id res chain seq x y z
N MET A 1 -16.82 10.13 29.54
CA MET A 1 -17.07 9.66 30.91
C MET A 1 -17.27 8.15 30.85
N VAL A 2 -16.55 7.36 31.64
CA VAL A 2 -16.80 5.93 31.81
C VAL A 2 -17.75 5.73 32.98
N LYS A 3 -18.70 4.82 32.83
CA LYS A 3 -19.59 4.40 33.91
C LYS A 3 -18.92 3.29 34.72
N ALA A 4 -18.54 3.61 35.94
CA ALA A 4 -17.94 2.68 36.90
C ALA A 4 -18.95 2.28 37.98
N ARG A 5 -19.46 1.05 37.93
CA ARG A 5 -20.29 0.39 38.96
C ARG A 5 -19.47 -0.05 40.20
N THR A 6 -19.31 0.84 41.18
CA THR A 6 -18.55 0.65 42.44
C THR A 6 -18.75 -0.70 43.12
N SER A 7 -17.84 -1.09 44.02
CA SER A 7 -17.96 -2.33 44.85
C SER A 7 -19.28 -2.45 45.61
N SER A 8 -20.01 -1.34 45.81
CA SER A 8 -21.36 -1.30 46.37
C SER A 8 -22.51 -1.36 45.33
N GLY A 9 -22.22 -1.69 44.06
CA GLY A 9 -23.19 -1.78 42.97
C GLY A 9 -23.67 -0.45 42.37
N LYS A 10 -23.23 0.71 42.89
CA LYS A 10 -23.62 2.05 42.39
C LYS A 10 -22.79 2.47 41.19
N VAL A 11 -23.44 2.93 40.12
CA VAL A 11 -22.76 3.47 38.93
C VAL A 11 -22.34 4.92 39.17
N ARG A 12 -21.05 5.22 39.05
CA ARG A 12 -20.46 6.56 39.03
C ARG A 12 -19.95 6.89 37.63
N GLU A 13 -20.15 8.11 37.19
CA GLU A 13 -19.53 8.61 35.96
C GLU A 13 -18.16 9.21 36.30
N ILE A 14 -17.10 8.70 35.67
CA ILE A 14 -15.73 9.15 35.87
C ILE A 14 -15.17 9.62 34.51
N PRO A 15 -14.59 10.82 34.39
CA PRO A 15 -13.87 11.19 33.18
C PRO A 15 -12.68 10.23 32.99
N LEU A 16 -12.67 9.50 31.87
CA LEU A 16 -11.66 8.46 31.62
C LEU A 16 -10.28 9.08 31.42
N TYR A 17 -10.19 9.98 30.43
CA TYR A 17 -9.02 10.80 30.17
C TYR A 17 -9.42 12.22 29.81
N SER A 18 -8.52 13.16 30.12
CA SER A 18 -8.49 14.52 29.58
C SER A 18 -8.24 14.56 28.07
N GLY A 19 -7.73 13.47 27.50
CA GLY A 19 -7.48 13.30 26.08
C GLY A 19 -6.54 12.12 25.82
N TYR A 20 -6.35 11.81 24.55
CA TYR A 20 -5.44 10.77 24.09
C TYR A 20 -4.31 11.36 23.25
N TYR A 21 -3.10 10.84 23.43
CA TYR A 21 -1.94 11.18 22.63
C TYR A 21 -1.25 9.91 22.14
N ALA A 22 -0.80 9.91 20.89
CA ALA A 22 0.03 8.85 20.32
C ALA A 22 1.28 9.39 19.64
N LEU A 23 2.42 8.75 19.91
CA LEU A 23 3.61 8.83 19.07
C LEU A 23 3.61 7.59 18.16
N VAL A 24 3.50 7.78 16.85
CA VAL A 24 3.40 6.71 15.86
C VAL A 24 4.63 6.74 14.96
N ILE A 25 5.41 5.67 14.94
CA ILE A 25 6.72 5.59 14.29
C ILE A 25 6.68 4.50 13.23
N GLY A 26 7.17 4.82 12.03
CA GLY A 26 7.30 3.88 10.92
C GLY A 26 8.66 3.98 10.24
N CYS A 27 9.32 2.84 10.04
CA CYS A 27 10.64 2.76 9.40
C CYS A 27 10.60 1.80 8.19
N SER A 28 10.97 2.30 7.00
CA SER A 28 11.00 1.53 5.75
C SER A 28 12.24 1.79 4.88
N ASP A 29 12.82 3.00 4.90
CA ASP A 29 13.96 3.39 4.05
C ASP A 29 15.32 3.05 4.69
N TYR A 30 15.56 1.76 4.95
CA TYR A 30 16.85 1.31 5.49
C TYR A 30 17.94 1.32 4.41
N ARG A 31 19.07 1.95 4.72
CA ARG A 31 20.18 2.09 3.75
C ARG A 31 21.44 1.29 4.10
N ASN A 32 21.46 0.66 5.27
CA ASN A 32 22.67 0.09 5.87
C ASN A 32 22.59 -1.44 6.05
N GLY A 33 22.14 -2.15 5.02
CA GLY A 33 22.21 -3.62 4.93
C GLY A 33 21.00 -4.38 5.48
N TRP A 34 20.01 -3.71 6.07
CA TRP A 34 18.79 -4.38 6.54
C TRP A 34 17.93 -4.92 5.39
N PRO A 35 17.22 -6.05 5.60
CA PRO A 35 16.24 -6.55 4.64
C PRO A 35 15.22 -5.47 4.26
N TYR A 36 14.74 -5.50 3.02
CA TYR A 36 13.73 -4.56 2.57
C TYR A 36 12.42 -4.75 3.35
N LEU A 37 11.90 -3.66 3.94
CA LEU A 37 10.65 -3.66 4.70
C LEU A 37 9.74 -2.52 4.20
N PRO A 38 8.99 -2.74 3.11
CA PRO A 38 8.30 -1.65 2.39
C PRO A 38 7.18 -0.99 3.18
N ASN A 39 6.59 -1.69 4.14
CA ASN A 39 5.28 -1.32 4.69
C ASN A 39 5.32 -0.66 6.06
N GLY A 40 6.47 -0.59 6.76
CA GLY A 40 6.56 0.04 8.08
C GLY A 40 6.02 1.48 8.14
N VAL A 41 6.37 2.32 7.17
CA VAL A 41 5.82 3.68 7.05
C VAL A 41 4.32 3.66 6.69
N LYS A 42 3.91 2.76 5.79
CA LYS A 42 2.51 2.63 5.37
C LYS A 42 1.60 2.23 6.54
N ASP A 43 2.03 1.26 7.35
CA ASP A 43 1.30 0.78 8.51
C ASP A 43 1.21 1.86 9.59
N ALA A 44 2.31 2.59 9.83
CA ALA A 44 2.32 3.75 10.72
C ALA A 44 1.36 4.87 10.26
N ARG A 45 1.30 5.18 8.96
CA ARG A 45 0.35 6.14 8.39
C ARG A 45 -1.10 5.72 8.64
N GLU A 46 -1.43 4.45 8.44
CA GLU A 46 -2.78 3.93 8.61
C GLU A 46 -3.22 3.97 10.08
N VAL A 47 -2.36 3.55 11.00
CA VAL A 47 -2.61 3.64 12.45
C VAL A 47 -2.79 5.10 12.88
N ALA A 48 -1.89 6.00 12.45
CA ALA A 48 -1.98 7.42 12.76
C ALA A 48 -3.29 8.03 12.23
N LEU A 49 -3.71 7.67 11.02
CA LEU A 49 -4.97 8.12 10.44
C LEU A 49 -6.17 7.67 11.27
N ARG A 50 -6.22 6.39 11.68
CA ARG A 50 -7.33 5.84 12.47
C ARG A 50 -7.41 6.48 13.87
N LEU A 51 -6.26 6.70 14.52
CA LEU A 51 -6.19 7.39 15.81
C LEU A 51 -6.63 8.85 15.72
N ARG A 52 -6.16 9.60 14.71
CA ARG A 52 -6.59 10.99 14.47
C ARG A 52 -8.09 11.08 14.24
N ARG A 53 -8.67 10.17 13.46
CA ARG A 53 -10.12 10.06 13.25
C ARG A 53 -10.89 9.82 14.56
N ALA A 54 -10.29 9.07 15.49
CA ALA A 54 -10.83 8.87 16.83
C ALA A 54 -10.56 10.04 17.81
N GLY A 55 -10.05 11.18 17.32
CA GLY A 55 -9.82 12.39 18.13
C GLY A 55 -8.54 12.39 18.95
N TRP A 56 -7.59 11.50 18.65
CA TRP A 56 -6.28 11.48 19.30
C TRP A 56 -5.39 12.58 18.75
N GLN A 57 -4.58 13.20 19.62
CA GLN A 57 -3.42 13.94 19.16
C GLN A 57 -2.35 12.94 18.71
N VAL A 58 -1.85 13.06 17.49
CA VAL A 58 -0.91 12.08 16.93
C VAL A 58 0.26 12.75 16.25
N ASP A 59 1.46 12.43 16.75
CA ASP A 59 2.72 12.77 16.12
C ASP A 59 3.19 11.55 15.33
N LEU A 60 3.27 11.71 14.00
CA LEU A 60 3.72 10.66 13.07
C LEU A 60 5.18 10.92 12.71
N LEU A 61 6.04 9.94 12.96
CA LEU A 61 7.47 10.01 12.72
C LEU A 61 7.89 8.95 11.71
N GLU A 62 8.25 9.39 10.51
CA GLU A 62 8.61 8.50 9.39
C GLU A 62 10.12 8.47 9.17
N ASN A 63 10.65 7.26 8.98
CA ASN A 63 12.05 6.99 8.73
C ASN A 63 13.02 7.79 9.64
N PRO A 64 12.83 7.79 10.98
CA PRO A 64 13.71 8.52 11.86
C PRO A 64 15.12 7.92 11.89
N THR A 65 16.11 8.79 11.97
CA THR A 65 17.46 8.42 12.43
C THR A 65 17.45 8.09 13.92
N GLY A 66 18.48 7.43 14.43
CA GLY A 66 18.65 7.15 15.87
C GLY A 66 18.54 8.41 16.73
N GLU A 67 19.19 9.50 16.32
CA GLU A 67 19.10 10.79 17.01
C GLU A 67 17.67 11.33 17.05
N ARG A 68 16.96 11.28 15.91
CA ARG A 68 15.59 11.81 15.81
C ARG A 68 14.60 10.96 16.60
N LEU A 69 14.77 9.63 16.58
CA LEU A 69 13.98 8.70 17.38
C LEU A 69 14.20 8.95 18.88
N GLY A 70 15.46 9.06 19.32
CA GLY A 70 15.81 9.37 20.70
C GLY A 70 15.18 10.67 21.18
N ARG A 71 15.25 11.73 20.36
CA ARG A 71 14.63 13.03 20.66
C ARG A 71 13.11 12.94 20.80
N ALA A 72 12.43 12.23 19.89
CA ALA A 72 10.98 12.06 19.95
C ALA A 72 10.54 11.30 21.22
N LEU A 73 11.33 10.35 21.69
CA LEU A 73 11.09 9.65 22.97
C LEU A 73 11.27 10.58 24.19
N ASP A 74 12.23 11.50 24.15
CA ASP A 74 12.40 12.51 25.20
C ASP A 74 11.27 13.56 25.17
N GLU A 75 10.85 14.00 23.99
CA GLU A 75 9.69 14.89 23.79
C GLU A 75 8.39 14.24 24.29
N LEU A 76 8.23 12.92 24.08
CA LEU A 76 7.11 12.17 24.64
C LEU A 76 7.02 12.30 26.17
N ILE A 77 8.15 12.22 26.87
CA ILE A 77 8.21 12.37 28.34
C ILE A 77 7.86 13.80 28.74
N VAL A 78 8.49 14.78 28.09
CA VAL A 78 8.52 16.17 28.56
C VAL A 78 7.32 16.98 28.11
N MET A 79 6.88 16.82 26.86
CA MET A 79 5.84 17.64 26.24
C MET A 79 4.46 17.00 26.37
N HIS A 80 4.36 15.71 26.08
CA HIS A 80 3.05 15.05 25.94
C HIS A 80 2.67 14.19 27.15
N GLY A 81 3.66 13.61 27.82
CA GLY A 81 3.51 12.66 28.92
C GLY A 81 3.36 13.27 30.31
N ARG A 82 3.33 14.60 30.46
CA ARG A 82 3.20 15.25 31.78
C ARG A 82 1.79 15.29 32.35
N ALA A 83 0.77 15.29 31.49
CA ALA A 83 -0.63 15.35 31.91
C ALA A 83 -1.06 14.01 32.52
N LYS A 84 -1.27 13.97 33.84
CA LYS A 84 -1.59 12.73 34.58
C LYS A 84 -2.86 12.04 34.07
N ASP A 85 -3.88 12.81 33.70
CA ASP A 85 -5.15 12.27 33.21
C ASP A 85 -5.19 12.10 31.69
N ARG A 86 -4.05 12.15 30.98
CA ARG A 86 -3.98 11.84 29.54
C ARG A 86 -3.63 10.36 29.36
N ALA A 87 -4.16 9.72 28.34
CA ALA A 87 -3.69 8.42 27.87
C ALA A 87 -2.59 8.62 26.83
N VAL A 88 -1.48 7.90 26.97
CA VAL A 88 -0.33 7.99 26.07
C VAL A 88 -0.10 6.64 25.40
N MET A 89 0.02 6.64 24.08
CA MET A 89 0.37 5.46 23.30
C MET A 89 1.65 5.68 22.50
N LEU A 90 2.46 4.63 22.38
CA LEU A 90 3.52 4.54 21.40
C LEU A 90 3.20 3.40 20.44
N TRP A 91 3.31 3.66 19.14
CA TRP A 91 3.28 2.65 18.10
C TRP A 91 4.60 2.67 17.36
N TYR A 92 5.21 1.50 17.16
CA TYR A 92 6.41 1.33 16.33
C TYR A 92 6.18 0.25 15.30
N SER A 93 6.50 0.52 14.02
CA SER A 93 6.55 -0.47 12.95
C SER A 93 7.87 -0.35 12.19
N GLY A 94 8.63 -1.44 12.14
CA GLY A 94 9.98 -1.43 11.59
C GLY A 94 10.75 -2.71 11.91
N HIS A 95 12.06 -2.69 11.65
CA HIS A 95 12.95 -3.75 12.07
C HIS A 95 13.15 -3.68 13.58
N GLY A 96 13.23 -4.86 14.16
CA GLY A 96 13.77 -5.09 15.48
C GLY A 96 14.95 -6.04 15.38
N TYR A 97 15.84 -5.98 16.36
CA TYR A 97 16.98 -6.87 16.44
C TYR A 97 17.23 -7.25 17.89
N THR A 98 17.89 -8.38 18.12
CA THR A 98 18.30 -8.79 19.46
C THR A 98 19.78 -9.11 19.51
N LEU A 99 20.45 -8.56 20.51
CA LEU A 99 21.82 -8.93 20.89
C LEU A 99 21.81 -9.76 22.18
N GLU A 100 22.81 -10.63 22.31
CA GLU A 100 23.08 -11.37 23.54
C GLU A 100 24.07 -10.57 24.40
N GLU A 101 23.71 -10.30 25.64
CA GLU A 101 24.54 -9.64 26.64
C GLU A 101 25.57 -10.63 27.22
N ALA A 102 26.55 -10.10 27.95
CA ALA A 102 27.63 -10.90 28.53
C ALA A 102 27.16 -12.01 29.50
N ASP A 103 25.96 -11.88 30.07
CA ASP A 103 25.35 -12.88 30.96
C ASP A 103 24.40 -13.86 30.25
N GLY A 104 24.34 -13.81 28.91
CA GLY A 104 23.43 -14.61 28.09
C GLY A 104 22.02 -14.04 27.99
N THR A 105 21.74 -12.88 28.61
CA THR A 105 20.45 -12.19 28.46
C THR A 105 20.28 -11.70 27.04
N ARG A 106 19.10 -11.88 26.45
CA ARG A 106 18.79 -11.41 25.10
C ARG A 106 18.08 -10.07 25.17
N LEU A 107 18.68 -9.03 24.59
CA LEU A 107 18.18 -7.66 24.63
C LEU A 107 17.66 -7.19 23.28
N GLY A 108 16.39 -6.80 23.21
CA GLY A 108 15.77 -6.26 22.00
C GLY A 108 16.11 -4.78 21.75
N TYR A 109 16.14 -4.41 20.46
CA TYR A 109 16.52 -3.08 19.97
C TYR A 109 15.63 -2.61 18.81
N LEU A 110 14.93 -1.47 18.97
CA LEU A 110 14.30 -0.78 17.84
C LEU A 110 15.39 -0.27 16.88
N VAL A 111 15.21 -0.51 15.58
CA VAL A 111 16.21 -0.18 14.55
C VAL A 111 15.74 1.04 13.73
N PRO A 112 16.31 2.23 13.95
CA PRO A 112 16.09 3.39 13.08
C PRO A 112 16.79 3.22 11.72
N VAL A 113 16.37 3.99 10.72
CA VAL A 113 16.76 3.75 9.30
C VAL A 113 18.25 3.93 9.00
N ASP A 114 18.98 4.63 9.88
CA ASP A 114 20.41 4.91 9.78
C ASP A 114 21.30 4.00 10.65
N ALA A 115 20.71 3.08 11.41
CA ALA A 115 21.47 2.08 12.15
C ALA A 115 22.01 1.00 11.19
N PRO A 116 23.30 0.66 11.21
CA PRO A 116 23.84 -0.45 10.43
C PRO A 116 23.46 -1.80 11.04
N GLN A 117 23.63 -2.89 10.31
CA GLN A 117 23.59 -4.22 10.94
C GLN A 117 24.75 -4.38 11.93
N PRO A 118 24.57 -5.08 13.06
CA PRO A 118 25.66 -5.35 14.01
C PRO A 118 26.86 -6.07 13.39
N SER A 119 26.60 -6.94 12.39
CA SER A 119 27.64 -7.62 11.60
C SER A 119 28.54 -6.65 10.81
N THR A 120 28.05 -5.45 10.51
CA THR A 120 28.80 -4.39 9.82
C THR A 120 29.55 -3.51 10.81
N SER A 121 28.86 -3.04 11.85
CA SER A 121 29.45 -2.22 12.92
C SER A 121 28.54 -2.28 14.15
N GLU A 122 28.89 -3.15 15.10
CA GLU A 122 28.16 -3.28 16.36
C GLU A 122 28.22 -1.98 17.18
N LEU A 123 29.36 -1.28 17.19
CA LEU A 123 29.50 0.02 17.86
C LEU A 123 28.50 1.05 17.33
N ASP A 124 28.42 1.22 16.00
CA ASP A 124 27.51 2.19 15.40
C ASP A 124 26.04 1.77 15.53
N PHE A 125 25.77 0.47 15.54
CA PHE A 125 24.45 -0.06 15.85
C PHE A 125 24.04 0.32 17.28
N LEU A 126 24.88 0.03 18.28
CA LEU A 126 24.60 0.34 19.69
C LEU A 126 24.44 1.85 19.95
N GLN A 127 25.11 2.71 19.18
CA GLN A 127 24.95 4.17 19.29
C GLN A 127 23.63 4.69 18.72
N LYS A 128 23.05 4.02 17.74
CA LYS A 128 21.89 4.51 16.98
C LYS A 128 20.59 3.79 17.29
N ALA A 129 20.66 2.48 17.54
CA ALA A 129 19.50 1.68 17.89
C ALA A 129 18.99 2.04 19.30
N VAL A 130 17.71 1.76 19.57
CA VAL A 130 17.10 2.04 20.87
C VAL A 130 16.79 0.73 21.57
N ASP A 131 17.52 0.44 22.64
CA ASP A 131 17.32 -0.75 23.46
C ASP A 131 15.98 -0.72 24.24
N MET A 132 15.45 -1.89 24.57
CA MET A 132 14.20 -1.99 25.32
C MET A 132 14.26 -1.40 26.76
N PRO A 133 15.37 -1.46 27.52
CA PRO A 133 15.52 -0.74 28.79
C PRO A 133 15.34 0.78 28.67
N ARG A 134 15.76 1.39 27.55
CA ARG A 134 15.51 2.80 27.25
C ARG A 134 14.02 3.04 27.05
N ILE A 135 13.31 2.16 26.35
CA ILE A 135 11.85 2.21 26.21
C ILE A 135 11.15 2.05 27.57
N GLU A 136 11.63 1.17 28.44
CA GLU A 136 11.12 1.03 29.80
C GLU A 136 11.30 2.33 30.60
N THR A 137 12.46 2.96 30.46
CA THR A 137 12.78 4.23 31.10
C THR A 137 11.82 5.33 30.65
N VAL A 138 11.50 5.38 29.35
CA VAL A 138 10.48 6.30 28.80
C VAL A 138 9.12 6.02 29.45
N ALA A 139 8.69 4.76 29.47
CA ALA A 139 7.42 4.34 30.05
C ALA A 139 7.29 4.70 31.55
N LYS A 140 8.37 4.55 32.32
CA LYS A 140 8.47 4.94 33.74
C LYS A 140 8.44 6.46 33.95
N ARG A 141 9.05 7.23 33.04
CA ARG A 141 9.20 8.70 33.17
C ARG A 141 7.97 9.48 32.70
N VAL A 142 7.18 8.91 31.79
CA VAL A 142 5.86 9.46 31.43
C VAL A 142 4.97 9.49 32.68
N ARG A 143 4.48 10.69 33.03
CA ARG A 143 3.64 10.95 34.21
C ARG A 143 2.16 10.64 33.99
N ALA A 144 1.75 10.48 32.72
CA ALA A 144 0.41 10.00 32.36
C ALA A 144 0.06 8.71 33.12
N ARG A 145 -1.21 8.59 33.53
CA ARG A 145 -1.66 7.46 34.33
C ARG A 145 -1.58 6.17 33.53
N HIS A 146 -1.99 6.16 32.27
CA HIS A 146 -1.94 4.98 31.41
C HIS A 146 -1.02 5.19 30.22
N VAL A 147 -0.12 4.24 30.03
CA VAL A 147 0.83 4.20 28.92
C VAL A 147 0.72 2.82 28.26
N LEU A 148 0.51 2.80 26.95
CA LEU A 148 0.50 1.59 26.14
C LEU A 148 1.55 1.70 25.04
N MET A 149 2.37 0.68 24.85
CA MET A 149 3.38 0.65 23.80
C MET A 149 3.22 -0.59 22.93
N LEU A 150 2.97 -0.41 21.64
CA LEU A 150 2.79 -1.48 20.67
C LEU A 150 3.97 -1.53 19.70
N PHE A 151 4.51 -2.73 19.50
CA PHE A 151 5.65 -2.98 18.64
C PHE A 151 5.29 -3.98 17.56
N ASP A 152 5.14 -3.47 16.34
CA ASP A 152 4.99 -4.25 15.12
C ASP A 152 6.36 -4.50 14.50
N SER A 153 7.19 -5.25 15.22
CA SER A 153 8.57 -5.57 14.88
C SER A 153 9.04 -6.82 15.63
N CYS A 154 9.93 -7.59 15.01
CA CYS A 154 10.48 -8.82 15.59
C CYS A 154 11.39 -8.50 16.77
N PHE A 155 11.13 -9.10 17.94
CA PHE A 155 12.06 -9.07 19.06
C PHE A 155 12.13 -10.43 19.71
N SER A 156 13.35 -10.84 20.05
CA SER A 156 13.50 -11.97 20.93
C SER A 156 13.36 -11.59 22.39
N GLY A 157 12.31 -12.15 22.98
CA GLY A 157 12.45 -12.80 24.27
C GLY A 157 12.91 -11.93 25.43
N ALA A 158 12.40 -10.71 25.57
CA ALA A 158 12.26 -10.03 26.87
C ALA A 158 11.66 -8.64 26.68
N ILE A 159 10.38 -8.54 26.28
CA ILE A 159 9.61 -7.43 26.84
C ILE A 159 9.21 -7.85 28.26
N PHE A 160 10.20 -7.87 29.15
CA PHE A 160 10.11 -8.07 30.60
C PHE A 160 9.59 -9.44 31.08
N ALA A 161 9.88 -9.76 32.35
CA ALA A 161 9.10 -10.71 33.14
C ALA A 161 7.67 -10.17 33.32
N MET A 162 6.91 -10.14 32.23
CA MET A 162 5.56 -9.64 32.16
C MET A 162 4.66 -10.52 33.01
N ASN A 163 4.03 -9.92 34.00
CA ASN A 163 2.91 -10.56 34.67
C ASN A 163 1.73 -10.53 33.71
N ARG A 164 1.41 -11.68 33.11
CA ARG A 164 0.14 -11.86 32.40
C ARG A 164 -0.98 -11.76 33.40
N ALA A 165 -1.85 -10.77 33.24
CA ALA A 165 -3.08 -10.66 34.00
C ALA A 165 -4.22 -11.24 33.16
N THR A 166 -5.06 -12.08 33.77
CA THR A 166 -6.32 -12.50 33.16
C THR A 166 -7.25 -11.29 33.04
N PRO A 167 -7.90 -11.07 31.87
CA PRO A 167 -8.89 -10.02 31.69
C PRO A 167 -9.88 -10.01 32.86
N SER A 168 -9.93 -8.90 33.60
CA SER A 168 -10.84 -8.76 34.74
C SER A 168 -12.18 -8.19 34.28
N PRO A 169 -13.32 -8.72 34.75
CA PRO A 169 -14.64 -8.20 34.40
C PRO A 169 -14.98 -6.83 35.03
N TYR A 170 -14.05 -6.21 35.79
CA TYR A 170 -14.28 -4.95 36.49
C TYR A 170 -13.25 -3.89 36.10
N ILE A 171 -13.50 -3.17 35.01
CA ILE A 171 -12.67 -2.07 34.46
C ILE A 171 -12.33 -0.95 35.50
N GLN A 172 -13.14 -0.84 36.55
CA GLN A 172 -13.26 0.39 37.37
C GLN A 172 -12.13 0.61 38.36
N GLU A 173 -11.65 -0.47 38.98
CA GLU A 173 -10.50 -0.40 39.87
C GLU A 173 -9.22 -0.17 39.07
N LYS A 174 -9.22 -0.61 37.81
CA LYS A 174 -8.09 -0.51 36.90
C LYS A 174 -7.95 0.88 36.27
N ILE A 175 -9.06 1.56 35.92
CA ILE A 175 -8.98 2.93 35.34
C ILE A 175 -8.33 3.95 36.30
N ALA A 176 -8.50 3.77 37.61
CA ALA A 176 -8.04 4.72 38.60
C ALA A 176 -6.54 4.59 38.93
N ARG A 177 -5.89 3.49 38.52
CA ARG A 177 -4.53 3.15 38.93
C ARG A 177 -3.54 3.29 37.76
N PRO A 178 -2.28 3.65 38.01
CA PRO A 178 -1.31 3.76 36.93
C PRO A 178 -0.98 2.41 36.29
N VAL A 179 -0.75 2.42 34.96
CA VAL A 179 -0.35 1.23 34.20
C VAL A 179 0.64 1.55 33.09
N ARG A 180 1.60 0.65 32.85
CA ARG A 180 2.53 0.61 31.69
C ARG A 180 2.35 -0.76 31.04
N GLU A 181 1.74 -0.77 29.87
CA GLU A 181 1.44 -1.97 29.10
C GLU A 181 2.25 -2.00 27.82
N PHE A 182 2.66 -3.20 27.42
CA PHE A 182 3.39 -3.41 26.19
C PHE A 182 2.79 -4.59 25.44
N ILE A 183 2.76 -4.49 24.11
CA ILE A 183 2.28 -5.53 23.21
C ILE A 183 3.25 -5.66 22.02
N THR A 184 3.68 -6.87 21.66
CA THR A 184 4.54 -7.15 20.50
C THR A 184 3.82 -7.99 19.46
N SER A 185 4.27 -7.92 18.21
CA SER A 185 3.70 -8.69 17.10
C SER A 185 4.19 -10.14 17.00
N GLY A 186 5.37 -10.48 17.54
CA GLY A 186 5.93 -11.84 17.42
C GLY A 186 7.05 -12.16 18.41
N ARG A 187 7.61 -13.35 18.27
CA ARG A 187 8.78 -13.87 19.01
C ARG A 187 10.10 -13.62 18.26
N GLU A 188 11.18 -14.11 18.86
CA GLU A 188 12.58 -14.07 18.39
C GLU A 188 12.77 -14.37 16.90
N ASP A 189 12.17 -15.48 16.48
CA ASP A 189 12.46 -16.20 15.26
C ASP A 189 11.42 -15.95 14.17
N GLU A 190 10.48 -15.06 14.43
CA GLU A 190 9.34 -14.78 13.58
C GLU A 190 9.55 -13.46 12.84
N GLN A 191 9.78 -13.53 11.53
CA GLN A 191 9.81 -12.34 10.69
C GLN A 191 8.41 -11.73 10.55
N VAL A 192 8.29 -10.41 10.69
CA VAL A 192 7.04 -9.71 10.35
C VAL A 192 6.85 -9.81 8.83
N PRO A 193 5.74 -10.40 8.34
CA PRO A 193 5.47 -10.50 6.90
C PRO A 193 5.28 -9.10 6.29
N ASP A 194 5.51 -8.98 4.98
CA ASP A 194 5.36 -7.70 4.26
C ASP A 194 4.00 -7.03 4.54
N ARG A 195 2.91 -7.79 4.69
CA ARG A 195 1.61 -7.27 5.12
C ARG A 195 1.42 -7.48 6.62
N SER A 196 1.36 -6.39 7.40
CA SER A 196 1.15 -6.48 8.85
C SER A 196 -0.26 -7.00 9.22
N VAL A 197 -0.31 -8.28 9.59
CA VAL A 197 -1.48 -8.92 10.22
C VAL A 197 -1.75 -8.26 11.57
N PHE A 198 -0.69 -8.01 12.35
CA PHE A 198 -0.78 -7.36 13.66
C PHE A 198 -1.49 -6.01 13.61
N LYS A 199 -1.09 -5.11 12.70
CA LYS A 199 -1.77 -3.82 12.49
C LYS A 199 -3.22 -3.99 12.09
N THR A 200 -3.52 -4.90 11.18
CA THR A 200 -4.88 -5.13 10.70
C THR A 200 -5.79 -5.55 11.86
N VAL A 201 -5.35 -6.51 12.66
CA VAL A 201 -6.10 -7.02 13.83
C VAL A 201 -6.21 -5.95 14.92
N PHE A 202 -5.17 -5.16 15.16
CA PHE A 202 -5.22 -4.03 16.10
C PHE A 202 -6.32 -3.03 15.72
N LEU A 203 -6.39 -2.66 14.44
CA LEU A 203 -7.40 -1.72 13.97
C LEU A 203 -8.81 -2.29 14.08
N GLN A 204 -9.00 -3.58 13.80
CA GLN A 204 -10.27 -4.29 14.00
C GLN A 204 -10.69 -4.28 15.47
N ALA A 205 -9.77 -4.69 16.36
CA ALA A 205 -10.02 -4.78 17.79
C ALA A 205 -10.54 -3.44 18.36
N VAL A 206 -9.81 -2.36 18.08
CA VAL A 206 -10.09 -1.06 18.69
C VAL A 206 -11.23 -0.32 18.00
N PHE A 207 -11.22 -0.27 16.66
CA PHE A 207 -12.07 0.67 15.92
C PHE A 207 -13.28 0.02 15.26
N GLU A 208 -13.30 -1.30 15.07
CA GLU A 208 -14.52 -2.03 14.68
C GLU A 208 -15.25 -2.59 15.91
N GLY A 209 -14.59 -2.57 17.08
CA GLY A 209 -15.14 -3.02 18.36
C GLY A 209 -14.97 -4.51 18.60
N ASP A 210 -14.29 -5.25 17.72
CA ASP A 210 -14.10 -6.69 17.84
C ASP A 210 -13.29 -7.10 19.09
N GLY A 211 -12.53 -6.16 19.65
CA GLY A 211 -11.72 -6.35 20.86
C GLY A 211 -12.50 -6.16 22.16
N ASP A 212 -13.77 -5.72 22.11
CA ASP A 212 -14.64 -5.59 23.28
C ASP A 212 -15.19 -6.98 23.66
N LEU A 213 -14.34 -7.79 24.29
CA LEU A 213 -14.62 -9.20 24.58
C LEU A 213 -15.77 -9.38 25.59
N ASN A 214 -16.03 -8.38 26.42
CA ASN A 214 -17.06 -8.41 27.47
C ASN A 214 -18.33 -7.61 27.10
N GLN A 215 -18.32 -6.89 25.97
CA GLN A 215 -19.41 -6.09 25.42
C GLN A 215 -19.85 -4.91 26.30
N ASP A 216 -18.92 -4.27 26.99
CA ASP A 216 -19.19 -3.11 27.85
C ASP A 216 -18.98 -1.75 27.17
N GLY A 217 -18.59 -1.77 25.89
CA GLY A 217 -18.35 -0.60 25.06
C GLY A 217 -16.93 -0.05 25.16
N TYR A 218 -16.01 -0.77 25.82
CA TYR A 218 -14.60 -0.43 25.93
C TYR A 218 -13.72 -1.59 25.47
N VAL A 219 -12.50 -1.26 25.08
CA VAL A 219 -11.46 -2.27 24.83
C VAL A 219 -10.31 -1.96 25.78
N THR A 220 -10.08 -2.83 26.75
CA THR A 220 -8.96 -2.69 27.67
C THR A 220 -7.64 -3.14 27.02
N GLY A 221 -6.49 -2.79 27.59
CA GLY A 221 -5.19 -3.26 27.13
C GLY A 221 -5.05 -4.78 27.28
N GLU A 222 -5.64 -5.35 28.34
CA GLU A 222 -5.73 -6.80 28.52
C GLU A 222 -6.61 -7.48 27.46
N GLU A 223 -7.78 -6.91 27.14
CA GLU A 223 -8.66 -7.44 26.09
C GLU A 223 -8.02 -7.32 24.71
N LEU A 224 -7.40 -6.17 24.42
CA LEU A 224 -6.64 -5.96 23.20
C LEU A 224 -5.51 -6.99 23.06
N GLY A 225 -4.73 -7.20 24.13
CA GLY A 225 -3.66 -8.19 24.15
C GLY A 225 -4.16 -9.61 23.92
N ALA A 226 -5.25 -10.01 24.59
CA ALA A 226 -5.87 -11.32 24.43
C ALA A 226 -6.41 -11.52 23.00
N TYR A 227 -7.10 -10.54 22.45
CA TYR A 227 -7.65 -10.58 21.10
C TYR A 227 -6.53 -10.67 20.04
N LEU A 228 -5.48 -9.85 20.18
CA LEU A 228 -4.32 -9.89 19.29
C LEU A 228 -3.62 -11.26 19.35
N GLN A 229 -3.40 -11.81 20.55
CA GLN A 229 -2.77 -13.11 20.71
C GLN A 229 -3.56 -14.25 20.04
N GLU A 230 -4.89 -14.21 20.08
CA GLU A 230 -5.72 -15.20 19.40
C GLU A 230 -5.74 -14.99 17.87
N LYS A 231 -6.11 -13.79 17.42
CA LYS A 231 -6.41 -13.54 16.00
C LYS A 231 -5.17 -13.45 15.14
N VAL A 232 -4.08 -12.85 15.64
CA VAL A 232 -2.84 -12.73 14.86
C VAL A 232 -2.22 -14.10 14.64
N VAL A 233 -2.20 -14.99 15.64
CA VAL A 233 -1.75 -16.38 15.47
C VAL A 233 -2.59 -17.07 14.39
N ASN A 234 -3.91 -16.93 14.45
CA ASN A 234 -4.80 -17.56 13.47
C ASN A 234 -4.62 -17.00 12.05
N TYR A 235 -4.59 -15.67 11.88
CA TYR A 235 -4.50 -15.04 10.56
C TYR A 235 -3.10 -15.08 9.95
N SER A 236 -2.05 -15.16 10.77
CA SER A 236 -0.68 -15.42 10.32
C SER A 236 -0.40 -16.91 10.07
N ARG A 237 -1.38 -17.80 10.30
CA ARG A 237 -1.24 -19.26 10.23
C ARG A 237 -0.11 -19.78 11.14
N GLY A 238 0.03 -19.20 12.32
CA GLY A 238 1.07 -19.53 13.30
C GLY A 238 2.43 -18.87 13.01
N GLY A 239 2.51 -17.94 12.05
CA GLY A 239 3.75 -17.22 11.74
C GLY A 239 4.09 -16.07 12.68
N GLN A 240 3.14 -15.66 13.53
CA GLN A 240 3.31 -14.58 14.51
C GLN A 240 2.63 -14.94 15.83
N HIS A 241 3.34 -14.77 16.95
CA HIS A 241 2.83 -15.02 18.29
C HIS A 241 2.93 -13.79 19.18
N PRO A 242 1.92 -12.89 19.17
CA PRO A 242 1.93 -11.71 20.01
C PRO A 242 2.09 -12.01 21.49
N GLN A 243 2.86 -11.15 22.14
CA GLN A 243 3.05 -11.14 23.58
C GLN A 243 2.52 -9.82 24.14
N TYR A 244 1.90 -9.88 25.30
CA TYR A 244 1.41 -8.70 26.00
C TYR A 244 1.59 -8.85 27.50
N GLY A 245 1.68 -7.72 28.18
CA GLY A 245 1.75 -7.68 29.63
C GLY A 245 2.10 -6.31 30.18
N LYS A 246 2.23 -6.27 31.51
CA LYS A 246 2.52 -5.05 32.27
C LYS A 246 3.96 -5.02 32.73
N ILE A 247 4.46 -3.81 32.94
CA ILE A 247 5.77 -3.60 33.58
C ILE A 247 5.81 -4.30 34.95
N ASN A 248 6.97 -4.87 35.32
CA ASN A 248 7.16 -5.39 36.68
C ASN A 248 7.47 -4.24 37.66
N ASN A 249 6.46 -3.44 37.97
CA ASN A 249 6.58 -2.35 38.95
C ASN A 249 5.27 -2.19 39.74
N PRO A 250 5.27 -2.41 41.06
CA PRO A 250 4.05 -2.45 41.87
C PRO A 250 3.27 -1.12 41.93
N LYS A 251 3.86 -0.02 41.47
CA LYS A 251 3.21 1.30 41.39
C LYS A 251 2.67 1.62 39.99
N LEU A 252 3.07 0.86 38.97
CA LEU A 252 2.78 1.12 37.56
C LEU A 252 2.18 -0.10 36.83
N ASP A 253 1.71 -1.11 37.56
CA ASP A 253 1.17 -2.38 37.03
C ASP A 253 -0.28 -2.66 37.45
N LYS A 254 -0.93 -1.70 38.13
CA LYS A 254 -2.24 -1.94 38.78
C LYS A 254 -3.44 -1.47 37.98
N GLY A 255 -3.23 -0.65 36.95
CA GLY A 255 -4.30 -0.16 36.09
C GLY A 255 -4.50 -0.99 34.82
N ASP A 256 -5.18 -0.40 33.84
CA ASP A 256 -5.38 -0.95 32.50
C ASP A 256 -5.56 0.18 31.48
N PHE A 257 -4.97 0.07 30.30
CA PHE A 257 -5.23 1.02 29.23
C PHE A 257 -6.68 0.83 28.73
N VAL A 258 -7.35 1.89 28.30
CA VAL A 258 -8.76 1.79 27.89
C VAL A 258 -9.00 2.58 26.61
N PHE A 259 -9.42 1.87 25.57
CA PHE A 259 -10.00 2.44 24.36
C PHE A 259 -11.53 2.49 24.47
N VAL A 260 -12.14 3.39 23.71
CA VAL A 260 -13.58 3.38 23.49
C VAL A 260 -13.86 2.55 22.25
N ALA A 261 -14.64 1.47 22.39
CA ALA A 261 -14.87 0.51 21.32
C ALA A 261 -15.61 1.15 20.13
N GLY A 262 -15.21 0.79 18.90
CA GLY A 262 -15.96 1.13 17.68
C GLY A 262 -15.74 2.56 17.14
N GLY A 263 -14.83 3.35 17.72
CA GLY A 263 -14.45 4.69 17.22
C GLY A 263 -15.59 5.73 17.12
N SER A 264 -16.82 5.37 17.47
CA SER A 264 -18.06 6.16 17.42
C SER A 264 -18.92 5.76 18.62
N ILE A 265 -19.17 6.71 19.52
CA ILE A 265 -19.84 6.44 20.80
C ILE A 265 -21.34 6.18 20.57
N VAL A 266 -21.84 4.95 20.71
CA VAL A 266 -23.27 4.71 20.99
C VAL A 266 -23.36 4.09 22.38
N HIS A 267 -23.85 4.84 23.37
CA HIS A 267 -24.05 4.32 24.73
C HIS A 267 -25.54 4.35 25.11
N GLU A 268 -26.09 3.23 25.57
CA GLU A 268 -27.41 3.16 26.19
C GLU A 268 -27.33 3.62 27.68
N ASP A 269 -28.15 4.59 28.10
CA ASP A 269 -28.41 4.84 29.52
C ASP A 269 -29.50 3.88 30.03
N VAL A 270 -29.17 3.06 31.02
CA VAL A 270 -30.18 2.47 31.91
C VAL A 270 -30.56 3.53 32.95
N ALA A 271 -31.62 4.30 32.68
CA ALA A 271 -32.31 5.04 33.72
C ALA A 271 -33.19 4.07 34.51
N THR A 272 -33.15 4.16 35.85
CA THR A 272 -34.11 3.51 36.73
C THR A 272 -35.52 3.94 36.34
N SER A 273 -36.37 2.95 36.09
CA SER A 273 -37.75 3.12 35.65
C SER A 273 -38.56 3.94 36.66
N SER A 274 -39.00 5.14 36.25
CA SER A 274 -40.21 5.73 36.80
C SER A 274 -41.38 5.31 35.88
N PRO A 275 -42.48 4.72 36.39
CA PRO A 275 -43.50 4.04 35.57
C PRO A 275 -44.37 4.92 34.65
N ALA A 276 -43.98 6.15 34.34
CA ALA A 276 -44.86 7.13 33.66
C ALA A 276 -44.37 7.67 32.31
N GLN A 277 -43.24 7.22 31.75
CA GLN A 277 -42.75 7.71 30.44
C GLN A 277 -42.68 6.61 29.38
N SER A 278 -43.70 6.58 28.50
CA SER A 278 -43.80 5.70 27.33
C SER A 278 -42.87 6.10 26.17
N ALA A 279 -42.28 7.30 26.21
CA ALA A 279 -41.41 7.82 25.16
C ALA A 279 -39.92 7.72 25.51
N GLY A 280 -39.09 7.42 24.51
CA GLY A 280 -37.63 7.39 24.62
C GLY A 280 -36.98 8.75 24.33
N ARG A 281 -35.68 8.85 24.63
CA ARG A 281 -34.85 10.04 24.40
C ARG A 281 -33.57 9.67 23.66
N LEU A 282 -33.13 10.49 22.71
CA LEU A 282 -31.84 10.36 22.04
C LEU A 282 -31.01 11.63 22.28
N ARG A 283 -29.76 11.50 22.71
CA ARG A 283 -28.81 12.62 22.86
C ARG A 283 -27.72 12.51 21.82
N PHE A 284 -27.67 13.43 20.88
CA PHE A 284 -26.69 13.51 19.81
C PHE A 284 -25.51 14.41 20.20
N THR A 285 -24.31 13.95 19.91
CA THR A 285 -23.06 14.73 19.96
C THR A 285 -22.29 14.47 18.67
N SER A 286 -21.52 15.45 18.19
CA SER A 286 -20.66 15.21 17.03
C SER A 286 -19.32 15.93 17.12
N VAL A 287 -18.37 15.44 16.34
CA VAL A 287 -17.07 16.07 16.09
C VAL A 287 -16.91 16.23 14.57
N PRO A 288 -16.82 17.47 14.04
CA PRO A 288 -16.98 18.75 14.76
C PRO A 288 -18.40 18.92 15.34
N SER A 289 -18.53 19.71 16.40
CA SER A 289 -19.83 20.05 16.99
C SER A 289 -20.63 20.99 16.09
N GLY A 290 -21.94 21.13 16.32
CA GLY A 290 -22.83 21.96 15.50
C GLY A 290 -23.19 21.31 14.16
N ALA A 291 -23.26 19.98 14.10
CA ALA A 291 -23.76 19.24 12.95
C ALA A 291 -25.29 19.14 13.01
N VAL A 292 -25.97 19.25 11.87
CA VAL A 292 -27.42 19.14 11.76
C VAL A 292 -27.84 17.68 11.97
N VAL A 293 -28.84 17.46 12.83
CA VAL A 293 -29.37 16.14 13.16
C VAL A 293 -30.77 15.97 12.58
N TYR A 294 -30.99 14.85 11.89
CA TYR A 294 -32.28 14.37 11.39
C TYR A 294 -32.65 13.07 12.08
N VAL A 295 -33.93 12.91 12.44
CA VAL A 295 -34.49 11.66 12.96
C VAL A 295 -35.74 11.34 12.14
N ASP A 296 -35.74 10.17 11.48
CA ASP A 296 -36.74 9.74 10.49
C ASP A 296 -36.97 10.77 9.38
N GLY A 297 -35.88 11.39 8.91
CA GLY A 297 -35.90 12.43 7.88
C GLY A 297 -36.30 13.83 8.37
N GLU A 298 -36.83 13.97 9.59
CA GLU A 298 -37.19 15.28 10.14
C GLU A 298 -36.00 15.96 10.83
N ARG A 299 -35.71 17.21 10.45
CA ARG A 299 -34.66 18.02 11.09
C ARG A 299 -35.02 18.33 12.54
N ARG A 300 -34.17 17.91 13.49
CA ARG A 300 -34.40 18.10 14.93
C ARG A 300 -33.57 19.23 15.56
N GLY A 301 -32.45 19.62 14.95
CA GLY A 301 -31.57 20.67 15.49
C GLY A 301 -30.11 20.46 15.12
N VAL A 302 -29.20 20.98 15.93
CA VAL A 302 -27.74 20.82 15.77
C VAL A 302 -27.08 20.24 17.02
N THR A 303 -26.02 19.45 16.87
CA THR A 303 -25.28 18.84 17.98
C THR A 303 -24.52 19.89 18.83
N PRO A 304 -24.37 19.68 20.15
CA PRO A 304 -25.05 18.66 20.97
C PRO A 304 -26.57 18.90 21.07
N LEU A 305 -27.37 17.86 20.84
CA LEU A 305 -28.84 17.92 20.81
C LEU A 305 -29.46 16.81 21.66
N THR A 306 -30.55 17.06 22.38
CA THR A 306 -31.37 15.99 22.98
C THR A 306 -32.77 16.01 22.39
N VAL A 307 -33.16 14.92 21.74
CA VAL A 307 -34.50 14.70 21.18
C VAL A 307 -35.29 13.83 22.15
N SER A 308 -36.42 14.32 22.62
CA SER A 308 -37.31 13.63 23.56
C SER A 308 -38.66 13.31 22.91
N GLY A 309 -39.46 12.46 23.54
CA GLY A 309 -40.81 12.16 23.03
C GLY A 309 -40.82 11.15 21.87
N LEU A 310 -39.72 10.43 21.64
CA LEU A 310 -39.61 9.48 20.55
C LEU A 310 -40.41 8.21 20.86
N LYS A 311 -41.21 7.76 19.89
CA LYS A 311 -41.91 6.49 19.99
C LYS A 311 -40.89 5.34 20.10
N PRO A 312 -41.10 4.36 20.99
CA PRO A 312 -40.29 3.16 21.01
C PRO A 312 -40.32 2.45 19.64
N GLY A 313 -39.17 2.00 19.16
CA GLY A 313 -39.01 1.47 17.79
C GLY A 313 -37.62 1.70 17.24
N VAL A 314 -37.37 1.32 15.99
CA VAL A 314 -36.14 1.68 15.27
C VAL A 314 -36.39 2.97 14.50
N VAL A 315 -35.49 3.94 14.63
CA VAL A 315 -35.54 5.22 13.93
C VAL A 315 -34.28 5.39 13.08
N SER A 316 -34.39 6.03 11.92
CA SER A 316 -33.21 6.43 11.14
C SER A 316 -32.67 7.75 11.67
N VAL A 317 -31.36 7.83 11.87
CA VAL A 317 -30.65 9.02 12.31
C VAL A 317 -29.67 9.40 11.22
N ARG A 318 -29.79 10.62 10.69
CA ARG A 318 -28.79 11.20 9.80
C ARG A 318 -28.18 12.44 10.43
N VAL A 319 -26.87 12.58 10.37
CA VAL A 319 -26.15 13.77 10.84
C VAL A 319 -25.23 14.28 9.75
N GLU A 320 -25.28 15.58 9.52
CA GLU A 320 -24.53 16.24 8.46
C GLU A 320 -23.94 17.57 8.92
N LYS A 321 -22.82 17.95 8.33
CA LYS A 321 -22.10 19.19 8.60
C LYS A 321 -21.47 19.63 7.29
N GLU A 322 -21.55 20.91 6.96
CA GLU A 322 -20.90 21.46 5.77
C GLU A 322 -19.39 21.16 5.77
N GLY A 323 -18.88 20.62 4.67
CA GLY A 323 -17.49 20.17 4.52
C GLY A 323 -17.21 18.79 5.12
N TYR A 324 -18.23 18.04 5.50
CA TYR A 324 -18.11 16.69 6.06
C TYR A 324 -19.13 15.73 5.43
N ILE A 325 -18.72 14.47 5.27
CA ILE A 325 -19.53 13.38 4.75
C ILE A 325 -20.68 13.11 5.72
N ALA A 326 -21.92 13.18 5.22
CA ALA A 326 -23.11 12.89 6.01
C ALA A 326 -23.13 11.42 6.45
N THR A 327 -23.47 11.18 7.73
CA THR A 327 -23.53 9.85 8.32
C THR A 327 -24.97 9.49 8.63
N GLU A 328 -25.42 8.30 8.22
CA GLU A 328 -26.74 7.75 8.53
C GLU A 328 -26.63 6.43 9.31
N LYS A 329 -27.47 6.24 10.34
CA LYS A 329 -27.49 5.05 11.20
C LYS A 329 -28.92 4.73 11.63
N GLN A 330 -29.26 3.45 11.77
CA GLN A 330 -30.49 3.02 12.44
C GLN A 330 -30.26 2.87 13.95
N VAL A 331 -31.14 3.45 14.77
CA VAL A 331 -31.04 3.42 16.22
C VAL A 331 -32.33 2.92 16.84
N ARG A 332 -32.26 1.98 17.78
CA ARG A 332 -33.42 1.49 18.52
C ARG A 332 -33.72 2.35 19.74
N VAL A 333 -34.85 3.04 19.72
CA VAL A 333 -35.43 3.79 20.83
C VAL A 333 -36.22 2.84 21.74
N LYS A 334 -35.88 2.80 23.02
CA LYS A 334 -36.58 2.01 24.04
C LYS A 334 -37.42 2.94 24.95
N PRO A 335 -38.59 2.49 25.47
CA PRO A 335 -39.44 3.30 26.34
C PRO A 335 -38.69 3.77 27.60
N GLY A 336 -38.83 5.04 27.97
CA GLY A 336 -38.24 5.63 29.18
C GLY A 336 -36.71 5.71 29.20
N ARG A 337 -36.01 5.20 28.18
CA ARG A 337 -34.55 5.20 28.10
C ARG A 337 -34.02 6.40 27.35
N ARG A 338 -32.81 6.82 27.74
CA ARG A 338 -32.02 7.80 26.99
C ARG A 338 -30.86 7.07 26.30
N VAL A 339 -30.70 7.24 25.00
CA VAL A 339 -29.55 6.69 24.26
C VAL A 339 -28.70 7.86 23.80
N VAL A 340 -27.39 7.79 24.03
CA VAL A 340 -26.44 8.81 23.58
C VAL A 340 -25.78 8.33 22.30
N ILE A 341 -25.79 9.18 21.27
CA ILE A 341 -25.27 8.94 19.93
C ILE A 341 -24.18 9.99 19.67
N GLY A 342 -22.94 9.56 19.68
CA GLY A 342 -21.74 10.31 19.32
C GLY A 342 -21.29 9.97 17.91
N LEU A 343 -21.19 10.99 17.06
CA LEU A 343 -20.93 10.83 15.63
C LEU A 343 -19.68 11.62 15.25
N PHE A 344 -18.71 10.93 14.66
CA PHE A 344 -17.58 11.56 14.00
C PHE A 344 -17.94 11.70 12.53
N LEU A 345 -17.92 12.93 12.02
CA LEU A 345 -18.15 13.15 10.60
C LEU A 345 -16.78 13.18 9.93
N ASP A 346 -16.59 12.36 8.90
CA ASP A 346 -15.38 12.42 8.09
C ASP A 346 -15.42 13.72 7.29
N GLN A 347 -14.35 14.51 7.34
CA GLN A 347 -14.26 15.71 6.51
C GLN A 347 -14.28 15.28 5.05
N GLU A 348 -15.07 15.96 4.21
CA GLU A 348 -14.94 15.85 2.77
C GLU A 348 -13.54 16.37 2.42
N LYS A 349 -12.61 15.44 2.19
CA LYS A 349 -11.24 15.80 1.84
C LYS A 349 -11.30 16.50 0.49
N SER A 350 -11.00 17.79 0.48
CA SER A 350 -11.08 18.61 -0.73
C SER A 350 -9.74 18.78 -1.43
N ARG A 351 -8.68 18.10 -0.95
CA ARG A 351 -7.28 18.20 -1.40
C ARG A 351 -6.52 16.88 -1.22
N GLY A 352 -5.50 16.66 -2.03
CA GLY A 352 -4.51 15.58 -1.93
C GLY A 352 -3.08 16.15 -1.88
N TRP A 353 -2.10 15.31 -1.57
CA TRP A 353 -0.68 15.65 -1.46
C TRP A 353 0.13 14.88 -2.50
N LEU A 354 1.07 15.56 -3.14
CA LEU A 354 1.90 14.97 -4.19
C LEU A 354 3.38 15.12 -3.89
N THR A 355 4.08 13.98 -3.92
CA THR A 355 5.53 13.86 -3.86
C THR A 355 6.03 13.10 -5.10
N ILE A 356 7.01 13.68 -5.78
CA ILE A 356 7.73 13.12 -6.92
C ILE A 356 9.20 13.01 -6.52
N ARG A 357 9.73 11.79 -6.52
CA ARG A 357 11.14 11.45 -6.27
C ARG A 357 11.85 11.18 -7.60
N PRO A 358 12.60 12.14 -8.15
CA PRO A 358 13.37 11.88 -9.35
C PRO A 358 14.61 11.01 -9.08
N ASP A 359 14.93 10.09 -9.98
CA ASP A 359 16.25 9.46 -10.10
C ASP A 359 16.82 9.82 -11.47
N PRO A 360 17.91 10.61 -11.56
CA PRO A 360 18.74 11.11 -10.46
C PRO A 360 18.08 12.25 -9.67
N SER A 361 18.43 12.36 -8.39
CA SER A 361 17.76 13.24 -7.40
C SER A 361 17.87 14.73 -7.67
N ASP A 362 18.82 15.16 -8.51
CA ASP A 362 19.01 16.54 -8.94
C ASP A 362 18.18 16.91 -10.18
N ALA A 363 17.32 16.02 -10.69
CA ALA A 363 16.44 16.34 -11.80
C ALA A 363 15.37 17.38 -11.42
N LYS A 364 15.01 18.21 -12.39
CA LYS A 364 14.02 19.27 -12.27
C LYS A 364 12.61 18.70 -12.46
N VAL A 365 11.74 18.92 -11.48
CA VAL A 365 10.33 18.53 -11.52
C VAL A 365 9.42 19.75 -11.74
N ARG A 366 8.43 19.61 -12.62
CA ARG A 366 7.40 20.62 -12.93
C ARG A 366 6.02 19.97 -13.00
N ILE A 367 4.99 20.73 -12.65
CA ILE A 367 3.60 20.38 -12.94
C ILE A 367 3.11 21.40 -13.96
N LEU A 368 2.90 20.96 -15.20
CA LEU A 368 2.74 21.82 -16.36
C LEU A 368 1.38 22.52 -16.41
N ASN A 369 0.35 21.95 -15.79
CA ASN A 369 -1.01 22.46 -15.83
C ASN A 369 -1.42 23.28 -14.59
N ILE A 370 -0.46 23.69 -13.75
CA ILE A 370 -0.72 24.58 -12.60
C ILE A 370 0.29 25.73 -12.55
N LYS A 371 -0.10 26.83 -11.89
CA LYS A 371 0.78 28.00 -11.68
C LYS A 371 1.83 27.81 -10.56
N PRO A 372 1.52 27.18 -9.41
CA PRO A 372 2.51 26.99 -8.34
C PRO A 372 3.70 26.16 -8.80
N LYS A 373 4.90 26.54 -8.35
CA LYS A 373 6.11 25.71 -8.54
C LYS A 373 6.00 24.46 -7.67
N TYR A 374 6.36 23.32 -8.24
CA TYR A 374 6.38 22.04 -7.54
C TYR A 374 7.29 22.08 -6.30
N ARG A 375 6.85 21.42 -5.23
CA ARG A 375 7.61 21.11 -4.02
C ARG A 375 7.18 19.72 -3.52
N PRO A 376 8.09 18.90 -2.97
CA PRO A 376 7.71 17.62 -2.35
C PRO A 376 6.63 17.81 -1.27
N GLY A 377 5.63 16.93 -1.26
CA GLY A 377 4.47 17.00 -0.37
C GLY A 377 3.52 18.16 -0.66
N MET A 378 3.50 18.71 -1.88
CA MET A 378 2.64 19.86 -2.17
C MET A 378 1.16 19.48 -2.15
N GLU A 379 0.36 20.33 -1.52
CA GLU A 379 -1.09 20.19 -1.45
C GLU A 379 -1.74 20.69 -2.75
N LEU A 380 -2.67 19.91 -3.28
CA LEU A 380 -3.30 20.12 -4.57
C LEU A 380 -4.79 19.75 -4.49
N SER A 381 -5.65 20.42 -5.25
CA SER A 381 -7.04 19.99 -5.39
C SER A 381 -7.11 18.60 -6.06
N PRO A 382 -8.14 17.79 -5.85
CA PRO A 382 -8.33 16.57 -6.60
C PRO A 382 -8.42 16.87 -8.09
N GLY A 383 -7.77 16.06 -8.90
CA GLY A 383 -7.73 16.26 -10.33
C GLY A 383 -6.52 15.66 -10.98
N ARG A 384 -6.45 15.87 -12.29
CA ARG A 384 -5.42 15.32 -13.15
C ARG A 384 -4.27 16.32 -13.31
N TYR A 385 -3.05 15.88 -13.05
CA TYR A 385 -1.83 16.70 -13.06
C TYR A 385 -0.85 16.22 -14.12
N HIS A 386 -0.34 17.14 -14.93
CA HIS A 386 0.66 16.85 -15.97
C HIS A 386 2.05 17.08 -15.40
N ILE A 387 2.74 16.03 -15.02
CA ILE A 387 4.07 16.12 -14.42
C ILE A 387 5.15 16.00 -15.48
N GLU A 388 6.22 16.78 -15.34
CA GLU A 388 7.42 16.75 -16.19
C GLU A 388 8.66 16.67 -15.29
N VAL A 389 9.51 15.67 -15.55
CA VAL A 389 10.79 15.47 -14.86
C VAL A 389 11.90 15.50 -15.90
N SER A 390 12.87 16.40 -15.74
CA SER A 390 13.90 16.67 -16.73
C SER A 390 15.27 16.87 -16.09
N ARG A 391 16.31 16.41 -16.78
CA ARG A 391 17.72 16.68 -16.43
C ARG A 391 18.56 16.75 -17.69
N SER A 392 19.57 17.63 -17.71
CA SER A 392 20.52 17.70 -18.82
C SER A 392 21.23 16.36 -19.03
N GLY A 393 21.33 15.91 -20.27
CA GLY A 393 21.89 14.59 -20.61
C GLY A 393 20.92 13.41 -20.43
N TYR A 394 19.67 13.66 -20.01
CA TYR A 394 18.64 12.65 -19.82
C TYR A 394 17.43 12.90 -20.73
N LYS A 395 16.70 11.83 -21.07
CA LYS A 395 15.39 11.93 -21.70
C LYS A 395 14.42 12.51 -20.67
N THR A 396 13.63 13.48 -21.09
CA THR A 396 12.60 14.08 -20.24
C THR A 396 11.41 13.14 -20.16
N VAL A 397 10.90 12.91 -18.94
CA VAL A 397 9.69 12.12 -18.72
C VAL A 397 8.55 13.08 -18.45
N SER A 398 7.47 12.98 -19.22
CA SER A 398 6.24 13.76 -19.02
C SER A 398 5.04 12.82 -19.01
N ARG A 399 4.19 12.89 -17.99
CA ARG A 399 2.98 12.05 -17.91
C ARG A 399 1.87 12.68 -17.07
N TRP A 400 0.64 12.23 -17.32
CA TRP A 400 -0.51 12.57 -16.49
C TRP A 400 -0.61 11.64 -15.29
N ILE A 401 -0.99 12.19 -14.15
CA ILE A 401 -1.33 11.46 -12.93
C ILE A 401 -2.69 11.95 -12.42
N ASP A 402 -3.45 11.06 -11.82
CA ASP A 402 -4.75 11.38 -11.21
C ASP A 402 -4.55 11.41 -9.69
N LEU A 403 -4.79 12.56 -9.08
CA LEU A 403 -4.69 12.77 -7.64
C LEU A 403 -6.08 12.91 -7.05
N GLY A 404 -6.47 11.98 -6.19
CA GLY A 404 -7.75 11.95 -5.51
C GLY A 404 -7.81 12.86 -4.27
N ALA A 405 -9.03 13.05 -3.80
CA ALA A 405 -9.37 13.68 -2.53
C ALA A 405 -8.78 12.88 -1.36
N GLY A 406 -7.77 13.46 -0.70
CA GLY A 406 -7.12 12.86 0.45
C GLY A 406 -6.00 11.90 0.17
N ASP A 407 -5.63 11.74 -1.09
CA ASP A 407 -4.48 10.95 -1.52
C ASP A 407 -3.19 11.58 -1.01
N ASP A 408 -2.24 10.74 -0.62
CA ASP A 408 -0.84 11.12 -0.38
C ASP A 408 0.02 10.32 -1.36
N MET A 409 0.16 10.88 -2.56
CA MET A 409 0.73 10.21 -3.73
C MET A 409 2.24 10.44 -3.80
N ASP A 410 3.03 9.38 -3.61
CA ASP A 410 4.49 9.40 -3.73
C ASP A 410 4.93 8.56 -4.94
N ILE A 411 5.59 9.21 -5.91
CA ILE A 411 5.92 8.65 -7.21
C ILE A 411 7.42 8.77 -7.46
N GLU A 412 8.09 7.65 -7.73
CA GLU A 412 9.45 7.66 -8.26
C GLU A 412 9.46 7.82 -9.80
N ILE A 413 10.34 8.68 -10.31
CA ILE A 413 10.54 8.90 -11.75
C ILE A 413 12.02 8.75 -12.09
N ARG A 414 12.36 7.61 -12.68
CA ARG A 414 13.71 7.34 -13.19
C ARG A 414 13.89 7.90 -14.59
N LEU A 415 14.90 8.74 -14.79
CA LEU A 415 15.28 9.28 -16.08
C LEU A 415 16.32 8.40 -16.76
N GLU A 416 16.12 8.11 -18.04
CA GLU A 416 17.11 7.46 -18.89
C GLU A 416 18.11 8.49 -19.44
N ARG A 417 19.40 8.15 -19.53
CA ARG A 417 20.38 9.01 -20.24
C ARG A 417 20.03 9.06 -21.73
N ARG A 418 20.18 10.23 -22.36
CA ARG A 418 20.09 10.34 -23.83
C ARG A 418 21.23 9.52 -24.43
N SER A 419 20.90 8.50 -25.23
CA SER A 419 21.89 7.76 -26.01
C SER A 419 22.45 8.68 -27.10
N SER A 420 23.74 9.00 -27.04
CA SER A 420 24.49 9.48 -28.20
C SER A 420 25.18 8.28 -28.84
N ALA A 421 24.99 8.06 -30.14
CA ALA A 421 25.78 7.10 -30.90
C ALA A 421 27.29 7.42 -30.72
N PRO A 422 28.17 6.41 -30.63
CA PRO A 422 29.60 6.65 -30.54
C PRO A 422 30.10 7.43 -31.77
N SER A 423 30.88 8.48 -31.53
CA SER A 423 31.46 9.33 -32.59
C SER A 423 32.36 8.52 -33.54
N ALA A 424 32.48 8.93 -34.81
CA ALA A 424 33.40 8.30 -35.75
C ALA A 424 34.85 8.37 -35.23
N GLY A 425 35.56 7.24 -35.26
CA GLY A 425 36.93 7.12 -34.73
C GLY A 425 37.05 6.62 -33.29
N SER A 426 35.93 6.35 -32.60
CA SER A 426 35.93 5.77 -31.25
C SER A 426 36.54 4.38 -31.28
N LYS A 427 37.53 4.09 -30.41
CA LYS A 427 38.15 2.76 -30.30
C LYS A 427 37.10 1.72 -29.91
N VAL A 428 37.21 0.53 -30.46
CA VAL A 428 36.32 -0.63 -30.26
C VAL A 428 37.15 -1.74 -29.64
N TYR A 429 36.62 -2.40 -28.62
CA TYR A 429 37.24 -3.55 -27.97
C TYR A 429 36.25 -4.71 -27.94
N ILE A 430 36.70 -5.94 -28.21
CA ILE A 430 35.91 -7.16 -28.09
C ILE A 430 36.56 -8.04 -27.04
N ASP A 431 35.79 -8.44 -26.02
CA ASP A 431 36.24 -9.27 -24.89
C ASP A 431 37.51 -8.72 -24.19
N GLY A 432 37.61 -7.39 -24.11
CA GLY A 432 38.74 -6.67 -23.50
C GLY A 432 39.95 -6.45 -24.43
N GLY A 433 39.96 -7.03 -25.63
CA GLY A 433 41.01 -6.80 -26.64
C GLY A 433 40.63 -5.69 -27.61
N TYR A 434 41.55 -4.75 -27.90
CA TYR A 434 41.31 -3.71 -28.91
C TYR A 434 41.09 -4.32 -30.30
N THR A 435 40.01 -3.95 -30.97
CA THR A 435 39.55 -4.56 -32.23
C THR A 435 39.43 -3.57 -33.39
N GLY A 436 39.20 -2.27 -33.14
CA GLY A 436 39.11 -1.31 -34.24
C GLY A 436 38.62 0.08 -33.85
N LYS A 437 38.11 0.84 -34.82
CA LYS A 437 37.46 2.14 -34.60
C LYS A 437 36.13 2.22 -35.35
N THR A 438 35.19 3.04 -34.87
CA THR A 438 33.92 3.29 -35.56
C THR A 438 34.10 4.09 -36.85
N PRO A 439 33.25 3.87 -37.89
CA PRO A 439 32.22 2.84 -37.98
C PRO A 439 32.83 1.45 -38.25
N PHE A 440 32.49 0.47 -37.42
CA PHE A 440 33.09 -0.87 -37.44
C PHE A 440 32.14 -1.86 -38.14
N HIS A 441 32.58 -2.50 -39.22
CA HIS A 441 31.78 -3.43 -40.04
C HIS A 441 32.30 -4.86 -39.89
N GLU A 442 31.51 -5.71 -39.20
CA GLU A 442 31.59 -7.19 -39.08
C GLU A 442 32.93 -7.88 -38.76
N VAL A 443 32.89 -8.81 -37.81
CA VAL A 443 33.89 -9.88 -37.69
C VAL A 443 33.17 -11.23 -37.73
N LYS A 444 33.63 -12.14 -38.59
CA LYS A 444 33.25 -13.57 -38.51
C LYS A 444 33.98 -14.19 -37.31
N SER A 445 33.27 -14.39 -36.20
CA SER A 445 33.80 -15.17 -35.08
C SER A 445 34.03 -16.63 -35.52
N LYS A 446 35.24 -17.13 -35.22
CA LYS A 446 35.65 -18.53 -35.38
C LYS A 446 35.52 -19.33 -34.07
N VAL A 447 34.79 -18.82 -33.07
CA VAL A 447 34.68 -19.45 -31.76
C VAL A 447 33.27 -20.00 -31.57
N SER A 448 33.13 -21.31 -31.35
CA SER A 448 31.89 -21.90 -30.88
C SER A 448 31.72 -21.61 -29.39
N GLY A 449 30.69 -20.82 -29.05
CA GLY A 449 30.35 -20.48 -27.67
C GLY A 449 30.19 -18.97 -27.45
N THR A 450 29.19 -18.59 -26.65
CA THR A 450 28.83 -17.20 -26.32
C THR A 450 29.94 -16.48 -25.58
N ARG A 451 30.69 -15.60 -26.27
CA ARG A 451 31.18 -14.30 -25.79
C ARG A 451 31.44 -13.41 -27.01
N GLU A 452 30.73 -12.28 -27.10
CA GLU A 452 31.15 -11.14 -27.91
C GLU A 452 30.70 -9.89 -27.15
N VAL A 453 31.57 -9.40 -26.24
CA VAL A 453 31.32 -8.15 -25.53
C VAL A 453 32.04 -7.02 -26.24
N LEU A 454 31.30 -6.14 -26.92
CA LEU A 454 31.82 -4.92 -27.58
C LEU A 454 31.88 -3.76 -26.57
N PHE A 455 32.99 -3.01 -26.54
CA PHE A 455 33.20 -1.80 -25.75
C PHE A 455 33.72 -0.64 -26.63
N TYR A 456 33.46 0.61 -26.23
CA TYR A 456 34.03 1.82 -26.84
C TYR A 456 34.87 2.62 -25.83
N GLU A 457 35.82 3.46 -26.28
CA GLU A 457 36.58 4.38 -25.42
C GLU A 457 35.62 5.31 -24.63
N GLY A 458 35.71 5.32 -23.31
CA GLY A 458 34.78 5.95 -22.36
C GLY A 458 33.60 5.06 -21.89
N PHE A 459 33.53 3.81 -22.34
CA PHE A 459 32.51 2.81 -22.00
C PHE A 459 33.13 1.49 -21.50
N GLU A 460 34.34 1.54 -20.93
CA GLU A 460 35.18 0.38 -20.58
C GLU A 460 34.53 -0.59 -19.56
N ASN A 461 33.44 -0.17 -18.91
CA ASN A 461 32.68 -0.96 -17.93
C ASN A 461 31.26 -1.35 -18.41
N TYR A 462 30.91 -1.11 -19.68
CA TYR A 462 29.61 -1.45 -20.24
C TYR A 462 29.76 -2.48 -21.35
N SER A 463 29.29 -3.70 -21.09
CA SER A 463 29.00 -4.63 -22.16
C SER A 463 27.91 -4.03 -23.06
N VAL A 464 28.18 -3.85 -24.36
CA VAL A 464 27.10 -3.65 -25.34
C VAL A 464 26.40 -4.99 -25.54
N GLY A 465 25.67 -5.40 -24.50
CA GLY A 465 24.58 -6.36 -24.62
C GLY A 465 23.41 -5.66 -25.30
N THR A 466 22.52 -6.46 -25.87
CA THR A 466 21.13 -6.03 -26.12
C THR A 466 20.62 -5.19 -24.93
N PRO A 467 19.85 -4.11 -25.15
CA PRO A 467 19.35 -3.24 -24.09
C PRO A 467 18.78 -4.06 -22.93
N ASP A 468 18.94 -3.59 -21.69
CA ASP A 468 18.19 -4.11 -20.55
C ASP A 468 16.70 -3.99 -20.87
N SER A 469 16.17 -5.10 -21.35
CA SER A 469 14.85 -5.26 -21.91
C SER A 469 14.16 -6.22 -20.93
N PRO A 470 12.97 -5.90 -20.38
CA PRO A 470 12.24 -6.81 -19.48
C PRO A 470 11.82 -8.14 -20.14
N TRP A 471 12.27 -8.39 -21.37
CA TRP A 471 11.92 -9.49 -22.25
C TRP A 471 12.98 -10.60 -22.17
N LYS A 472 12.57 -11.82 -21.78
CA LYS A 472 13.43 -13.01 -21.78
C LYS A 472 13.10 -13.90 -22.98
N PHE A 473 14.07 -14.11 -23.87
CA PHE A 473 13.92 -14.95 -25.06
C PHE A 473 14.27 -16.41 -24.75
N ASN A 474 13.43 -17.36 -25.16
CA ASN A 474 13.66 -18.79 -24.93
C ASN A 474 14.68 -19.36 -25.94
N LYS A 475 15.77 -19.94 -25.42
CA LYS A 475 16.93 -20.39 -26.21
C LYS A 475 16.73 -21.72 -26.95
N SER A 476 15.73 -22.53 -26.58
CA SER A 476 15.56 -23.89 -27.12
C SER A 476 14.89 -23.96 -28.50
N TRP A 477 14.48 -22.84 -29.09
CA TRP A 477 13.60 -22.82 -30.27
C TRP A 477 14.20 -22.11 -31.51
N GLY A 478 15.52 -22.03 -31.61
CA GLY A 478 16.26 -21.81 -32.88
C GLY A 478 16.19 -20.43 -33.55
N ASP A 479 15.20 -19.57 -33.26
CA ASP A 479 14.95 -18.34 -34.02
C ASP A 479 15.45 -17.04 -33.34
N VAL A 480 16.38 -17.16 -32.39
CA VAL A 480 17.01 -16.01 -31.68
C VAL A 480 17.76 -15.07 -32.64
N GLY A 481 18.15 -15.55 -33.82
CA GLY A 481 18.94 -14.81 -34.81
C GLY A 481 18.17 -13.91 -35.80
N ARG A 482 16.85 -13.73 -35.66
CA ARG A 482 16.04 -13.01 -36.67
C ARG A 482 15.19 -11.86 -36.15
N ILE A 483 15.15 -11.66 -34.84
CA ILE A 483 14.41 -10.55 -34.21
C ILE A 483 15.31 -9.31 -34.21
N LYS A 484 14.88 -8.26 -34.92
CA LYS A 484 15.58 -6.96 -34.92
C LYS A 484 14.81 -5.97 -34.05
N ILE A 485 15.34 -5.69 -32.86
CA ILE A 485 14.89 -4.53 -32.06
C ILE A 485 15.32 -3.28 -32.82
N VAL A 486 14.36 -2.48 -33.29
CA VAL A 486 14.60 -1.20 -33.96
C VAL A 486 13.62 -0.17 -33.44
N ASP A 487 13.98 1.10 -33.59
CA ASP A 487 13.08 2.21 -33.32
C ASP A 487 11.77 2.06 -34.09
N SER A 488 10.67 2.23 -33.37
CA SER A 488 9.31 2.24 -33.92
C SER A 488 9.12 3.46 -34.85
N PRO A 489 8.26 3.36 -35.87
CA PRO A 489 7.96 4.50 -36.75
C PRO A 489 7.49 5.76 -36.00
N THR A 490 6.89 5.60 -34.81
CA THR A 490 6.51 6.68 -33.88
C THR A 490 6.02 6.02 -32.58
N SER A 491 6.87 5.75 -31.59
CA SER A 491 6.41 5.13 -30.32
C SER A 491 5.59 6.13 -29.48
N LYS A 492 4.63 5.60 -28.70
CA LYS A 492 3.86 6.38 -27.72
C LYS A 492 4.62 6.45 -26.37
N GLY A 493 5.57 5.53 -26.13
CA GLY A 493 6.54 5.49 -25.02
C GLY A 493 7.99 5.17 -25.45
N ASN A 494 8.90 4.94 -24.49
CA ASN A 494 10.36 4.83 -24.72
C ASN A 494 10.86 3.48 -25.27
N LEU A 495 10.03 2.42 -25.41
CA LEU A 495 10.50 1.04 -25.62
C LEU A 495 9.53 0.17 -26.46
N ALA A 496 9.32 0.51 -27.73
CA ALA A 496 8.56 -0.36 -28.64
C ALA A 496 9.44 -1.50 -29.20
N VAL A 497 8.93 -2.74 -29.22
CA VAL A 497 9.64 -3.90 -29.78
C VAL A 497 9.09 -4.21 -31.18
N LYS A 498 9.97 -4.26 -32.19
CA LYS A 498 9.65 -4.78 -33.53
C LYS A 498 9.93 -6.28 -33.57
N ILE A 499 8.96 -7.07 -34.02
CA ILE A 499 9.16 -8.48 -34.36
C ILE A 499 9.09 -8.62 -35.88
N GLU A 500 10.18 -9.08 -36.49
CA GLU A 500 10.30 -9.30 -37.94
C GLU A 500 10.62 -10.78 -38.20
N GLY A 501 9.69 -11.51 -38.82
CA GLY A 501 9.89 -12.91 -39.18
C GLY A 501 10.46 -13.01 -40.59
N LYS A 502 11.65 -13.62 -40.75
CA LYS A 502 12.21 -13.98 -42.08
C LYS A 502 12.24 -15.50 -42.19
N GLN A 503 11.31 -16.07 -42.97
CA GLN A 503 11.17 -17.52 -43.23
C GLN A 503 11.22 -18.40 -41.97
N GLY A 504 10.09 -18.53 -41.29
CA GLY A 504 10.00 -19.22 -40.00
C GLY A 504 9.30 -18.33 -38.98
N TRP A 505 8.59 -18.96 -38.06
CA TRP A 505 7.75 -18.32 -37.06
C TRP A 505 8.60 -17.41 -36.16
N GLY A 506 8.42 -16.10 -36.25
CA GLY A 506 9.04 -15.17 -35.28
C GLY A 506 8.20 -15.13 -34.01
N GLN A 507 8.73 -15.62 -32.89
CA GLN A 507 8.05 -15.66 -31.58
C GLN A 507 8.76 -14.75 -30.56
N GLY A 508 8.03 -13.80 -29.97
CA GLY A 508 8.46 -13.09 -28.76
C GLY A 508 7.65 -13.60 -27.56
N ILE A 509 8.33 -13.99 -26.47
CA ILE A 509 7.72 -14.52 -25.24
C ILE A 509 7.96 -13.53 -24.09
N TYR A 510 6.95 -13.30 -23.24
CA TYR A 510 7.11 -12.60 -21.95
C TYR A 510 6.78 -13.51 -20.76
N TYR A 511 7.60 -13.39 -19.72
CA TYR A 511 7.59 -13.98 -18.37
C TYR A 511 6.94 -15.37 -18.14
N PRO A 512 7.73 -16.39 -17.75
CA PRO A 512 7.17 -17.57 -17.09
C PRO A 512 6.57 -17.19 -15.72
N ASN A 513 5.39 -17.74 -15.41
CA ASN A 513 4.63 -17.56 -14.15
C ASN A 513 3.86 -16.23 -13.99
N SER A 514 3.57 -15.51 -15.08
CA SER A 514 2.72 -14.30 -15.06
C SER A 514 1.22 -14.56 -14.97
N LEU A 515 0.82 -15.82 -15.12
CA LEU A 515 -0.58 -16.18 -15.21
C LEU A 515 -1.23 -16.06 -13.83
N ILE A 516 -1.80 -14.89 -13.58
CA ILE A 516 -2.70 -14.65 -12.45
C ILE A 516 -4.00 -15.40 -12.78
N LYS A 517 -4.57 -16.11 -11.79
CA LYS A 517 -5.76 -16.98 -12.00
C LYS A 517 -7.03 -16.31 -11.46
N ASP A 518 -7.10 -14.99 -11.60
CA ASP A 518 -8.18 -14.12 -11.14
C ASP A 518 -8.67 -13.27 -12.31
N ASP A 519 -9.93 -12.81 -12.25
CA ASP A 519 -10.51 -11.95 -13.28
C ASP A 519 -9.59 -10.75 -13.58
N GLN A 520 -9.44 -10.45 -14.87
CA GLN A 520 -8.33 -9.61 -15.32
C GLN A 520 -8.71 -8.62 -16.40
N GLN A 521 -8.00 -7.51 -16.40
CA GLN A 521 -7.99 -6.56 -17.51
C GLN A 521 -6.59 -6.49 -18.10
N VAL A 522 -6.46 -6.89 -19.36
CA VAL A 522 -5.21 -6.83 -20.13
C VAL A 522 -5.30 -5.73 -21.17
N TYR A 523 -4.49 -4.71 -21.01
CA TYR A 523 -4.33 -3.64 -22.00
C TYR A 523 -3.08 -3.90 -22.82
N PHE A 524 -3.17 -3.73 -24.13
CA PHE A 524 -1.99 -3.76 -25.00
C PHE A 524 -2.08 -2.74 -26.13
N ASP A 525 -0.95 -2.11 -26.44
CA ASP A 525 -0.81 -1.17 -27.54
C ASP A 525 -0.19 -1.87 -28.76
N ILE A 526 -0.81 -1.71 -29.94
CA ILE A 526 -0.36 -2.31 -31.19
C ILE A 526 -0.36 -1.35 -32.36
N TYR A 527 0.68 -1.38 -33.19
CA TYR A 527 0.76 -0.64 -34.44
C TYR A 527 0.36 -1.52 -35.63
N LEU A 528 -0.55 -1.02 -36.45
CA LEU A 528 -0.94 -1.68 -37.69
C LEU A 528 -0.10 -1.14 -38.87
N PRO A 529 0.76 -1.97 -39.51
CA PRO A 529 1.57 -1.54 -40.65
C PRO A 529 0.75 -1.06 -41.85
N GLU A 530 1.30 -0.09 -42.55
CA GLU A 530 0.92 0.21 -43.94
C GLU A 530 1.40 -0.88 -44.91
N GLY A 531 0.76 -0.97 -46.06
CA GLY A 531 1.20 -1.82 -47.18
C GLY A 531 0.88 -3.31 -47.05
N VAL A 532 0.15 -3.75 -46.00
CA VAL A 532 -0.26 -5.16 -45.86
C VAL A 532 -1.31 -5.52 -46.91
N PRO A 533 -1.07 -6.51 -47.79
CA PRO A 533 -2.04 -6.90 -48.80
C PRO A 533 -3.38 -7.36 -48.19
N THR A 534 -4.49 -7.04 -48.87
CA THR A 534 -5.83 -7.53 -48.49
C THR A 534 -5.83 -9.04 -48.32
N GLY A 535 -6.46 -9.53 -47.25
CA GLY A 535 -6.50 -10.96 -46.94
C GLY A 535 -5.28 -11.50 -46.22
N LYS A 536 -4.37 -10.63 -45.75
CA LYS A 536 -3.18 -11.02 -44.98
C LYS A 536 -3.26 -10.53 -43.54
N ALA A 537 -2.65 -11.29 -42.63
CA ALA A 537 -2.43 -10.90 -41.24
C ALA A 537 -0.92 -10.70 -41.02
N PRO A 538 -0.46 -9.51 -40.60
CA PRO A 538 0.96 -9.24 -40.36
C PRO A 538 1.48 -9.87 -39.06
N GLY A 539 0.58 -10.24 -38.14
CA GLY A 539 0.90 -10.95 -36.90
C GLY A 539 -0.29 -11.10 -35.96
N TYR A 540 -0.01 -11.63 -34.77
CA TYR A 540 -0.99 -12.00 -33.75
C TYR A 540 -0.54 -11.61 -32.33
N PHE A 541 -1.51 -11.33 -31.47
CA PHE A 541 -1.33 -11.21 -30.02
C PHE A 541 -2.01 -12.39 -29.32
N ILE A 542 -1.30 -13.05 -28.40
CA ILE A 542 -1.81 -14.19 -27.65
C ILE A 542 -1.65 -13.92 -26.16
N TYR A 543 -2.73 -14.14 -25.39
CA TYR A 543 -2.70 -14.13 -23.93
C TYR A 543 -3.49 -15.31 -23.38
N ALA A 544 -2.83 -16.25 -22.69
CA ALA A 544 -3.49 -17.35 -21.99
C ALA A 544 -4.52 -18.13 -22.86
N GLY A 545 -4.18 -18.41 -24.11
CA GLY A 545 -5.05 -19.07 -25.10
C GLY A 545 -6.01 -18.14 -25.86
N ILE A 546 -6.16 -16.88 -25.44
CA ILE A 546 -6.94 -15.86 -26.16
C ILE A 546 -6.10 -15.30 -27.31
N TYR A 547 -6.54 -15.56 -28.54
CA TYR A 547 -5.81 -15.23 -29.75
C TYR A 547 -6.48 -14.09 -30.52
N ILE A 548 -5.78 -12.96 -30.65
CA ILE A 548 -6.24 -11.79 -31.41
C ILE A 548 -5.42 -11.66 -32.70
N THR A 549 -6.13 -11.73 -33.83
CA THR A 549 -5.58 -11.55 -35.18
C THR A 549 -5.88 -10.19 -35.75
N PHE A 550 -4.88 -9.57 -36.36
CA PHE A 550 -5.06 -8.33 -37.12
C PHE A 550 -5.10 -8.69 -38.61
N TYR A 551 -6.28 -8.65 -39.22
CA TYR A 551 -6.50 -9.11 -40.59
C TYR A 551 -6.79 -7.93 -41.51
N SER A 552 -6.02 -7.76 -42.59
CA SER A 552 -6.24 -6.71 -43.58
C SER A 552 -7.48 -7.02 -44.42
N THR A 553 -8.40 -6.05 -44.50
CA THR A 553 -9.67 -6.08 -45.23
C THR A 553 -9.79 -4.81 -46.07
N GLY A 554 -9.33 -4.86 -47.33
CA GLY A 554 -9.31 -3.69 -48.21
C GLY A 554 -8.23 -2.70 -47.77
N ASP A 555 -8.64 -1.45 -47.52
CA ASP A 555 -7.80 -0.36 -47.03
C ASP A 555 -7.73 -0.29 -45.48
N LYS A 556 -8.35 -1.26 -44.79
CA LYS A 556 -8.51 -1.28 -43.33
C LYS A 556 -8.10 -2.63 -42.74
N PHE A 557 -8.19 -2.73 -41.43
CA PHE A 557 -7.98 -3.95 -40.65
C PHE A 557 -9.19 -4.30 -39.79
N GLN A 558 -9.26 -5.59 -39.45
CA GLN A 558 -10.10 -6.15 -38.42
C GLN A 558 -9.25 -6.81 -37.34
N ALA A 559 -9.54 -6.54 -36.06
CA ALA A 559 -9.02 -7.32 -34.94
C ALA A 559 -10.01 -8.44 -34.63
N ARG A 560 -9.65 -9.69 -34.90
CA ARG A 560 -10.51 -10.87 -34.82
C ARG A 560 -10.06 -11.81 -33.71
N TRP A 561 -11.00 -12.39 -32.97
CA TRP A 561 -10.66 -13.56 -32.15
C TRP A 561 -10.48 -14.81 -33.04
N ALA A 562 -9.35 -15.52 -32.92
CA ALA A 562 -9.11 -16.81 -33.60
C ALA A 562 -9.42 -16.80 -35.12
N HIS A 563 -9.10 -15.71 -35.82
CA HIS A 563 -9.44 -15.46 -37.23
C HIS A 563 -10.94 -15.36 -37.58
N LYS A 564 -11.85 -15.49 -36.61
CA LYS A 564 -13.31 -15.55 -36.80
C LYS A 564 -13.89 -14.16 -37.12
N PRO A 565 -14.35 -13.89 -38.36
CA PRO A 565 -14.80 -12.56 -38.77
C PRO A 565 -16.07 -12.08 -38.05
N GLN A 566 -16.87 -12.98 -37.49
CA GLN A 566 -18.05 -12.64 -36.68
C GLN A 566 -17.69 -12.07 -35.30
N TYR A 567 -16.45 -12.27 -34.85
CA TYR A 567 -15.91 -11.71 -33.60
C TYR A 567 -14.81 -10.72 -33.94
N ALA A 568 -15.18 -9.64 -34.62
CA ALA A 568 -14.24 -8.68 -35.17
C ALA A 568 -14.55 -7.23 -34.76
N ILE A 569 -13.54 -6.55 -34.23
CA ILE A 569 -13.52 -5.08 -34.21
C ILE A 569 -13.06 -4.61 -35.59
N SER A 570 -13.86 -3.79 -36.26
CA SER A 570 -13.65 -3.40 -37.66
C SER A 570 -13.29 -1.92 -37.81
N GLY A 571 -12.80 -1.56 -38.99
CA GLY A 571 -12.56 -0.16 -39.35
C GLY A 571 -11.24 0.41 -38.86
N LEU A 572 -10.30 -0.46 -38.45
CA LEU A 572 -8.97 -0.06 -37.99
C LEU A 572 -8.13 0.40 -39.20
N LEU A 573 -7.46 1.53 -39.10
CA LEU A 573 -6.70 2.13 -40.20
C LEU A 573 -5.23 1.66 -40.14
N PRO A 574 -4.60 1.39 -41.29
CA PRO A 574 -3.15 1.19 -41.36
C PRO A 574 -2.40 2.45 -40.90
N GLY A 575 -1.16 2.29 -40.47
CA GLY A 575 -0.28 3.40 -40.07
C GLY A 575 -0.58 3.98 -38.69
N LYS A 576 -1.39 3.28 -37.86
CA LYS A 576 -1.86 3.80 -36.56
C LYS A 576 -1.62 2.84 -35.41
N TRP A 577 -1.44 3.43 -34.24
CA TRP A 577 -1.45 2.75 -32.95
C TRP A 577 -2.87 2.61 -32.40
N TYR A 578 -3.13 1.45 -31.82
CA TYR A 578 -4.39 1.12 -31.16
C TYR A 578 -4.13 0.51 -29.80
N THR A 579 -4.89 0.96 -28.80
CA THR A 579 -4.96 0.34 -27.48
C THR A 579 -6.17 -0.58 -27.45
N PHE A 580 -5.94 -1.84 -27.11
CA PHE A 580 -6.98 -2.84 -26.90
C PHE A 580 -7.09 -3.21 -25.42
N LEU A 581 -8.30 -3.54 -24.98
CA LEU A 581 -8.58 -4.13 -23.68
C LEU A 581 -9.15 -5.53 -23.88
N ILE A 582 -8.53 -6.54 -23.28
CA ILE A 582 -9.11 -7.87 -23.06
C ILE A 582 -9.60 -7.91 -21.62
N ASP A 583 -10.91 -8.04 -21.44
CA ASP A 583 -11.53 -8.17 -20.13
C ASP A 583 -11.93 -9.62 -19.89
N ILE A 584 -11.25 -10.31 -18.98
CA ILE A 584 -11.34 -11.76 -18.76
C ILE A 584 -12.11 -12.05 -17.48
N ASP A 585 -13.13 -12.90 -17.62
CA ASP A 585 -13.80 -13.59 -16.51
C ASP A 585 -13.34 -15.05 -16.53
N TRP A 586 -12.43 -15.38 -15.60
CA TRP A 586 -11.82 -16.69 -15.53
C TRP A 586 -12.78 -17.74 -14.99
N ASN A 587 -13.70 -17.35 -14.11
CA ASN A 587 -14.71 -18.24 -13.55
C ASN A 587 -15.70 -18.69 -14.62
N ALA A 588 -16.11 -17.77 -15.51
CA ALA A 588 -16.99 -18.07 -16.64
C ALA A 588 -16.24 -18.60 -17.88
N SER A 589 -14.90 -18.55 -17.89
CA SER A 589 -14.07 -18.83 -19.08
C SER A 589 -14.53 -18.00 -20.30
N THR A 590 -14.84 -16.73 -20.05
CA THR A 590 -15.24 -15.79 -21.09
C THR A 590 -14.35 -14.56 -21.10
N PHE A 591 -14.25 -13.89 -22.25
CA PHE A 591 -13.63 -12.58 -22.33
C PHE A 591 -14.40 -11.64 -23.26
N THR A 592 -14.20 -10.34 -23.08
CA THR A 592 -14.54 -9.33 -24.09
C THR A 592 -13.28 -8.69 -24.64
N LEU A 593 -13.31 -8.31 -25.92
CA LEU A 593 -12.25 -7.50 -26.55
C LEU A 593 -12.84 -6.14 -26.87
N SER A 594 -12.18 -5.08 -26.42
CA SER A 594 -12.61 -3.70 -26.63
C SER A 594 -11.51 -2.87 -27.29
N GLN A 595 -11.93 -1.94 -28.15
CA GLN A 595 -11.09 -0.91 -28.77
C GLN A 595 -11.93 0.36 -28.91
N GLY A 596 -11.61 1.39 -28.12
CA GLY A 596 -12.44 2.58 -28.05
C GLY A 596 -13.87 2.23 -27.61
N SER A 597 -14.88 2.62 -28.39
CA SER A 597 -16.28 2.32 -28.12
C SER A 597 -16.78 0.98 -28.72
N GLN A 598 -15.93 0.26 -29.47
CA GLN A 598 -16.29 -1.04 -30.02
C GLN A 598 -15.88 -2.14 -29.04
N THR A 599 -16.83 -3.02 -28.72
CA THR A 599 -16.60 -4.20 -27.88
C THR A 599 -17.21 -5.43 -28.54
N ILE A 600 -16.48 -6.55 -28.53
CA ILE A 600 -16.97 -7.86 -28.96
C ILE A 600 -16.92 -8.85 -27.79
N GLY A 601 -17.92 -9.73 -27.72
CA GLY A 601 -18.09 -10.72 -26.65
C GLY A 601 -19.34 -10.48 -25.79
N PRO A 602 -19.51 -11.24 -24.70
CA PRO A 602 -18.55 -12.21 -24.15
C PRO A 602 -18.31 -13.40 -25.10
N ILE A 603 -17.06 -13.84 -25.17
CA ILE A 603 -16.58 -14.94 -26.01
C ILE A 603 -16.03 -16.04 -25.10
N TYR A 604 -16.53 -17.26 -25.27
CA TYR A 604 -15.98 -18.44 -24.58
C TYR A 604 -14.62 -18.83 -25.15
N PHE A 605 -13.65 -19.10 -24.26
CA PHE A 605 -12.34 -19.60 -24.64
C PHE A 605 -11.98 -20.85 -23.85
N GLU A 606 -11.17 -21.72 -24.42
CA GLU A 606 -10.65 -22.89 -23.73
C GLU A 606 -9.40 -22.49 -22.95
N ASN A 607 -9.43 -22.72 -21.64
CA ASN A 607 -8.29 -22.47 -20.76
C ASN A 607 -7.15 -23.44 -21.10
N ASN A 608 -6.13 -22.98 -21.81
CA ASN A 608 -4.95 -23.78 -22.08
C ASN A 608 -4.03 -23.76 -20.83
N LEU A 609 -4.27 -24.71 -19.91
CA LEU A 609 -3.60 -24.79 -18.61
C LEU A 609 -2.39 -25.76 -18.60
N ALA A 610 -2.14 -26.49 -19.68
CA ALA A 610 -1.01 -27.41 -19.80
C ALA A 610 0.21 -26.65 -20.33
N HIS A 611 1.35 -26.68 -19.64
CA HIS A 611 2.59 -25.98 -20.01
C HIS A 611 2.89 -26.07 -21.52
N GLY A 612 2.56 -25.01 -22.27
CA GLY A 612 2.56 -24.99 -23.73
C GLY A 612 2.65 -23.58 -24.31
N TRP A 613 2.83 -23.50 -25.63
CA TRP A 613 3.16 -22.30 -26.43
C TRP A 613 2.20 -21.09 -26.35
N ALA A 614 1.04 -21.25 -25.69
CA ALA A 614 -0.02 -20.24 -25.62
C ALA A 614 -0.40 -19.84 -24.18
N ASN A 615 0.39 -20.23 -23.18
CA ASN A 615 0.07 -19.98 -21.77
C ASN A 615 0.54 -18.60 -21.28
N ASP A 616 1.47 -17.98 -22.00
CA ASP A 616 2.06 -16.68 -21.67
C ASP A 616 1.69 -15.63 -22.74
N ILE A 617 2.18 -14.39 -22.60
CA ILE A 617 2.06 -13.40 -23.67
C ILE A 617 2.98 -13.82 -24.82
N THR A 618 2.39 -14.16 -25.96
CA THR A 618 3.13 -14.54 -27.16
C THR A 618 2.78 -13.63 -28.33
N LEU A 619 3.82 -13.16 -29.02
CA LEU A 619 3.69 -12.37 -30.24
C LEU A 619 4.24 -13.16 -31.42
N VAL A 620 3.44 -13.28 -32.47
CA VAL A 620 3.78 -14.13 -33.62
C VAL A 620 3.65 -13.35 -34.92
N GLY A 621 4.74 -13.30 -35.70
CA GLY A 621 4.69 -12.86 -37.10
C GLY A 621 4.23 -14.00 -38.01
N ASN A 622 3.25 -13.75 -38.90
CA ASN A 622 2.69 -14.77 -39.78
C ASN A 622 3.64 -15.15 -40.93
N ASN A 623 3.53 -16.35 -41.50
CA ASN A 623 4.41 -16.85 -42.56
C ASN A 623 3.95 -16.42 -43.98
N SER A 624 3.97 -15.11 -44.25
CA SER A 624 3.65 -14.55 -45.56
C SER A 624 4.91 -13.95 -46.20
N ALA A 625 5.16 -14.25 -47.47
CA ALA A 625 6.42 -13.97 -48.18
C ALA A 625 6.77 -12.48 -48.40
N THR A 626 5.99 -11.54 -47.88
CA THR A 626 6.11 -10.12 -48.27
C THR A 626 6.16 -9.12 -47.11
N ILE A 627 5.37 -9.22 -46.03
CA ILE A 627 5.41 -8.25 -44.91
C ILE A 627 5.01 -8.92 -43.58
N ASN A 628 5.97 -9.08 -42.67
CA ASN A 628 5.77 -9.66 -41.33
C ASN A 628 6.24 -8.66 -40.27
N LYS A 629 5.45 -7.60 -40.04
CA LYS A 629 5.82 -6.54 -39.09
C LYS A 629 4.64 -6.23 -38.19
N ILE A 630 4.80 -6.49 -36.91
CA ILE A 630 3.88 -6.02 -35.87
C ILE A 630 4.73 -5.37 -34.79
N TRP A 631 4.26 -4.25 -34.24
CA TRP A 631 4.93 -3.53 -33.18
C TRP A 631 3.99 -3.42 -32.00
N ILE A 632 4.53 -3.65 -30.82
CA ILE A 632 3.84 -3.53 -29.54
C ILE A 632 4.70 -2.65 -28.63
N ASP A 633 4.03 -1.80 -27.86
CA ASP A 633 4.67 -0.84 -26.95
C ASP A 633 4.43 -1.27 -25.50
N GLU A 634 3.28 -0.90 -24.92
CA GLU A 634 2.96 -1.13 -23.51
C GLU A 634 1.93 -2.27 -23.34
N ILE A 635 2.17 -3.19 -22.39
CA ILE A 635 1.20 -4.18 -21.92
C ILE A 635 0.96 -3.96 -20.42
N LYS A 636 -0.30 -3.79 -20.00
CA LYS A 636 -0.68 -3.64 -18.59
C LYS A 636 -1.67 -4.73 -18.22
N ILE A 637 -1.46 -5.36 -17.07
CA ILE A 637 -2.36 -6.37 -16.53
C ILE A 637 -2.83 -5.89 -15.16
N PHE A 638 -4.15 -5.83 -14.98
CA PHE A 638 -4.79 -5.48 -13.72
C PHE A 638 -5.61 -6.68 -13.23
N SER A 639 -5.47 -7.03 -11.95
CA SER A 639 -6.46 -7.89 -11.28
C SER A 639 -7.73 -7.06 -11.05
N LYS A 640 -8.89 -7.65 -11.30
CA LYS A 640 -10.18 -7.09 -10.86
C LYS A 640 -10.36 -7.22 -9.35
#